data_AF-A0A069DZR5-F1
#
_entry.id   AF-A0A069DZR5-F1
#
_cell.length_a   1.000
_cell.length_b   1.000
_cell.length_c   1.000
_cell.angle_alpha   90.00
_cell.angle_beta   90.00
_cell.angle_gamma   90.00
#
_symmetry.space_group_name_H-M   'P 1'
#
loop_
_entity.id
_entity.type
_entity.pdbx_description
1 polymer ?
#
loop_
_entity_poly.entity_id
_entity_poly.type
_entity_poly.pdbx_seq_one_letter_code
_entity_poly.pdbx_strand_id
1 'polypeptide(L)'
;PDVWNEIILNTGGISSTLQDIKAHQRSGGYVYKKIPNRFIYWRTDHSVLEVVEESLDINLHGNQVRYKFTDSPVLEGISVTETLSNIIILVPTVSSLHRFTYPHPDNLLKKGYKEQATYSIFHNVNEADSTEPSTYFILNSPSSGIVSGVSSLASNGDSVFALSLANTSILLIRIDSTTGQGTTSTLTYESMMPRFLSGITDVIRGKELSDCVSVSLILSYIQGELHLFGLDREGTLKVWSCDRNCFITSHQLLNKYEARIIKGHKHKMCKGEVGHMLVLYCCLQGSCIASFLVQQNDGVMSFQQLSVIPTPMGLKLVDMCVGDEGDLWCNWLTGDESPTVTKIKLRYPGWATVLLAHPPLQVKAPKITVQDPATLYLDAIFTSGFFTANEVAKALSIFKTTAVIKPNVDIKEQICAIVEAEIYSETGGQDFDDDEYLEMTQRCWSRLYSCCSQFVISGMLPLGMVWLGSSLILTQECGFSMVMEMNPLQLLYLTRVPASHFPCVIYGELVEKVRNIDLECGLERLELGLLLGESMPTILSDAAQLVLAQRPNENCQAFLSTGSFRALLAELNEPQSHMFDGSDRRMFCSNSGLFAVTSTFRDFCSVRLRLCMRLLLLLELCESNCSEVKTNFAQLCEAYFVLYWTCVTNVSVDEPIIFSYVLAHQGTLMQDTLPASVLAVASALWIRDGNVNLANHLYSTKQWVLLQSLARITSYDTWRLQLAESYLYTGEGGKAYDVAVGGQDEDMSHYIKVISLFERHSRPDLAIAVAKKAMDFPAYLSQSDQETLQSVLFLHQVQLKHYDSAYFWLEECKNWSRRSDSLHRLVTAMLADGKLTELVSFPFTGLTSQLDKFLSSRARSRPFKQAANYYNLLYAFHVKHDNYKRAASIMFEKALRSDTAEMQWRCYAACLNALMLTPPEEAWLLRPNLSASSNQDSIEILDVNDIRKEFELSGARYNLGDCCAIDAVQEEIIALCIAQRQYKMAMRLANLCDLSCAPVIYNLTAACFEDNCDWAKFNGYDDMLLNEEETENIGWRLLERFITKYEKEKETILHKSAVLKLLEMGMFLPSWLTSSYIKRNAPELLKLYLSHGYLEQASQLACDYIRAAMGTGSEAFSIDLPLLPTSPYLYLPINTIELIILELSYYNMHVELKDTLNEYRQKVERISNEMKLIK
;
A
#
# COMPACT_ATOMS: atom_id res chain seq x y z
N PRO A 1 -3.73 -19.69 10.46
CA PRO A 1 -4.13 -20.96 11.11
C PRO A 1 -2.89 -21.82 11.29
N ASP A 2 -2.56 -22.18 12.53
CA ASP A 2 -1.42 -23.06 12.78
C ASP A 2 -1.76 -24.47 12.26
N VAL A 3 -0.82 -25.03 11.50
CA VAL A 3 -0.97 -26.36 10.89
C VAL A 3 -0.82 -27.42 11.98
N TRP A 4 -1.76 -28.35 12.06
CA TRP A 4 -1.66 -29.50 12.97
C TRP A 4 -0.40 -30.30 12.66
N ASN A 5 0.42 -30.56 13.67
CA ASN A 5 1.51 -31.52 13.56
C ASN A 5 0.93 -32.94 13.70
N GLU A 6 0.75 -33.64 12.58
CA GLU A 6 0.16 -34.98 12.55
C GLU A 6 1.24 -36.07 12.64
N ILE A 7 1.10 -36.96 13.62
CA ILE A 7 2.01 -38.08 13.87
C ILE A 7 1.22 -39.38 13.82
N ILE A 8 1.63 -40.30 12.96
CA ILE A 8 0.99 -41.61 12.79
C ILE A 8 1.80 -42.65 13.55
N LEU A 9 1.17 -43.33 14.52
CA LEU A 9 1.81 -44.35 15.34
C LEU A 9 1.27 -45.72 14.95
N ASN A 10 2.15 -46.54 14.35
CA ASN A 10 1.86 -47.94 14.05
C ASN A 10 2.63 -48.86 15.00
N THR A 11 1.99 -49.25 16.09
CA THR A 11 2.55 -50.14 17.11
C THR A 11 2.38 -51.62 16.79
N GLY A 12 1.85 -51.97 15.59
CA GLY A 12 1.72 -53.36 15.14
C GLY A 12 0.68 -54.19 15.89
N GLY A 13 -0.22 -53.55 16.64
CA GLY A 13 -1.30 -54.23 17.37
C GLY A 13 -2.30 -54.87 16.40
N ILE A 14 -2.53 -56.17 16.52
CA ILE A 14 -3.57 -56.88 15.76
C ILE A 14 -4.92 -56.51 16.38
N SER A 15 -5.73 -55.73 15.67
CA SER A 15 -7.15 -55.52 15.97
C SER A 15 -7.83 -56.88 16.11
N SER A 16 -8.37 -57.17 17.30
CA SER A 16 -9.34 -58.25 17.46
C SER A 16 -10.59 -57.86 16.67
N THR A 17 -10.67 -58.34 15.45
CA THR A 17 -11.84 -58.25 14.58
C THR A 17 -13.13 -58.60 15.35
N LEU A 18 -14.17 -57.75 15.28
CA LEU A 18 -15.58 -57.95 15.70
C LEU A 18 -16.08 -57.40 17.06
N GLN A 19 -15.36 -56.56 17.78
CA GLN A 19 -15.99 -55.74 18.83
C GLN A 19 -16.02 -54.27 18.42
N ASP A 20 -17.18 -53.78 17.99
CA ASP A 20 -17.48 -52.35 17.87
C ASP A 20 -17.40 -51.71 19.27
N ILE A 21 -16.19 -51.45 19.75
CA ILE A 21 -15.99 -50.56 20.87
C ILE A 21 -16.33 -49.17 20.34
N LYS A 22 -17.58 -48.74 20.56
CA LYS A 22 -17.99 -47.34 20.41
C LYS A 22 -17.23 -46.53 21.46
N ALA A 23 -15.96 -46.24 21.19
CA ALA A 23 -15.17 -45.29 21.95
C ALA A 23 -15.90 -43.95 21.85
N HIS A 24 -16.47 -43.49 22.97
CA HIS A 24 -17.12 -42.20 23.01
C HIS A 24 -16.04 -41.13 22.98
N GLN A 25 -16.31 -40.01 22.33
CA GLN A 25 -15.42 -38.85 22.39
C GLN A 25 -15.21 -38.43 23.85
N ARG A 26 -13.94 -38.25 24.24
CA ARG A 26 -13.57 -37.79 25.58
C ARG A 26 -12.61 -36.63 25.47
N SER A 27 -12.60 -35.78 26.49
CA SER A 27 -11.60 -34.76 26.66
C SER A 27 -11.15 -34.65 28.11
N GLY A 28 -10.07 -33.92 28.32
CA GLY A 28 -9.56 -33.56 29.64
C GLY A 28 -8.56 -32.42 29.51
N GLY A 29 -8.02 -31.99 30.64
CA GLY A 29 -6.95 -31.02 30.63
C GLY A 29 -6.13 -30.98 31.91
N TYR A 30 -5.06 -30.21 31.85
CA TYR A 30 -4.07 -30.06 32.90
C TYR A 30 -3.58 -28.61 32.93
N VAL A 31 -3.53 -28.02 34.12
CA VAL A 31 -3.05 -26.64 34.32
C VAL A 31 -1.69 -26.69 34.99
N TYR A 32 -0.75 -25.90 34.47
CA TYR A 32 0.60 -25.84 35.03
C TYR A 32 0.58 -25.20 36.41
N LYS A 33 1.24 -25.83 37.39
CA LYS A 33 1.21 -25.38 38.79
C LYS A 33 1.88 -24.02 39.00
N LYS A 34 2.92 -23.72 38.23
CA LYS A 34 3.67 -22.46 38.31
C LYS A 34 3.13 -21.36 37.38
N ILE A 35 2.35 -21.72 36.36
CA ILE A 35 1.93 -20.83 35.28
C ILE A 35 0.41 -21.03 35.07
N PRO A 36 -0.45 -20.44 35.90
CA PRO A 36 -1.88 -20.80 35.99
C PRO A 36 -2.68 -20.50 34.71
N ASN A 37 -2.28 -19.49 33.92
CA ASN A 37 -2.93 -19.12 32.65
C ASN A 37 -2.39 -19.90 31.44
N ARG A 38 -1.53 -20.90 31.65
CA ARG A 38 -1.08 -21.84 30.62
C ARG A 38 -1.62 -23.21 30.98
N PHE A 39 -2.15 -23.93 30.00
CA PHE A 39 -2.78 -25.23 30.23
C PHE A 39 -2.67 -26.10 28.98
N ILE A 40 -2.79 -27.41 29.20
CA ILE A 40 -2.89 -28.41 28.14
C ILE A 40 -4.31 -28.95 28.19
N TYR A 41 -4.98 -29.02 27.05
CA TYR A 41 -6.19 -29.80 26.92
C TYR A 41 -6.04 -30.82 25.81
N TRP A 42 -6.75 -31.94 25.94
CA TRP A 42 -6.75 -32.99 24.95
C TRP A 42 -8.15 -33.47 24.68
N ARG A 43 -8.35 -34.01 23.49
CA ARG A 43 -9.57 -34.68 23.07
C ARG A 43 -9.24 -35.92 22.28
N THR A 44 -10.13 -36.89 22.38
CA THR A 44 -9.99 -38.19 21.74
C THR A 44 -11.19 -38.41 20.84
N ASP A 45 -10.92 -38.75 19.60
CA ASP A 45 -11.91 -39.19 18.63
C ASP A 45 -11.50 -40.56 18.11
N HIS A 46 -12.13 -41.61 18.64
CA HIS A 46 -11.80 -43.01 18.38
C HIS A 46 -10.30 -43.34 18.51
N SER A 47 -9.57 -43.34 17.39
CA SER A 47 -8.15 -43.68 17.28
C SER A 47 -7.22 -42.46 17.20
N VAL A 48 -7.78 -41.26 17.32
CA VAL A 48 -7.06 -40.00 17.23
C VAL A 48 -7.04 -39.33 18.60
N LEU A 49 -5.85 -38.93 19.04
CA LEU A 49 -5.65 -38.07 20.21
C LEU A 49 -5.13 -36.72 19.73
N GLU A 50 -5.89 -35.67 20.03
CA GLU A 50 -5.50 -34.30 19.76
C GLU A 50 -5.11 -33.65 21.08
N VAL A 51 -3.92 -33.08 21.13
CA VAL A 51 -3.37 -32.40 22.31
C VAL A 51 -2.99 -30.99 21.91
N VAL A 52 -3.48 -30.03 22.69
CA VAL A 52 -3.24 -28.61 22.45
C VAL A 52 -2.75 -27.96 23.73
N GLU A 53 -1.66 -27.20 23.62
CA GLU A 53 -1.20 -26.31 24.66
C GLU A 53 -1.68 -24.89 24.38
N GLU A 54 -2.36 -24.26 25.34
CA GLU A 54 -2.80 -22.88 25.21
C GLU A 54 -2.26 -22.05 26.37
N SER A 55 -2.02 -20.77 26.10
CA SER A 55 -1.73 -19.79 27.14
C SER A 55 -2.54 -18.54 26.88
N LEU A 56 -3.22 -18.05 27.91
CA LEU A 56 -3.97 -16.79 27.82
C LEU A 56 -3.03 -15.58 27.83
N ASP A 57 -1.81 -15.72 28.38
CA ASP A 57 -0.90 -14.59 28.55
C ASP A 57 0.07 -14.38 27.36
N ILE A 58 0.49 -15.45 26.67
CA ILE A 58 1.52 -15.37 25.63
C ILE A 58 1.13 -16.24 24.43
N ASN A 59 1.37 -15.74 23.21
CA ASN A 59 1.19 -16.54 22.00
C ASN A 59 2.23 -17.68 21.91
N LEU A 60 1.74 -18.91 21.75
CA LEU A 60 2.56 -20.11 21.62
C LEU A 60 2.67 -20.54 20.16
N HIS A 61 3.88 -20.87 19.71
CA HIS A 61 4.10 -21.43 18.37
C HIS A 61 4.23 -22.95 18.40
N GLY A 62 3.58 -23.63 17.44
CA GLY A 62 3.62 -25.09 17.29
C GLY A 62 2.93 -25.80 18.46
N ASN A 63 1.76 -25.32 18.85
CA ASN A 63 1.07 -25.69 20.07
C ASN A 63 0.04 -26.82 19.93
N GLN A 64 -0.13 -27.36 18.72
CA GLN A 64 -1.12 -28.37 18.38
C GLN A 64 -0.45 -29.63 17.81
N VAL A 65 -0.73 -30.78 18.41
CA VAL A 65 -0.26 -32.11 17.94
C VAL A 65 -1.42 -33.08 17.86
N ARG A 66 -1.46 -33.86 16.77
CA ARG A 66 -2.45 -34.91 16.55
C ARG A 66 -1.74 -36.25 16.41
N TYR A 67 -1.97 -37.15 17.36
CA TYR A 67 -1.52 -38.53 17.31
C TYR A 67 -2.61 -39.42 16.74
N LYS A 68 -2.28 -40.17 15.67
CA LYS A 68 -3.18 -41.15 15.04
C LYS A 68 -2.65 -42.55 15.29
N PHE A 69 -3.35 -43.31 16.13
CA PHE A 69 -3.01 -44.70 16.43
C PHE A 69 -3.64 -45.62 15.39
N THR A 70 -2.86 -46.40 14.65
CA THR A 70 -3.42 -47.29 13.63
C THR A 70 -4.22 -48.43 14.27
N ASP A 71 -5.51 -48.53 13.96
CA ASP A 71 -6.42 -49.60 14.40
C ASP A 71 -6.53 -49.82 15.92
N SER A 72 -6.17 -48.82 16.73
CA SER A 72 -6.21 -48.90 18.19
C SER A 72 -6.97 -47.71 18.81
N PRO A 73 -8.22 -47.91 19.28
CA PRO A 73 -8.97 -46.87 19.97
C PRO A 73 -8.27 -46.42 21.26
N VAL A 74 -8.32 -45.11 21.54
CA VAL A 74 -7.81 -44.52 22.79
C VAL A 74 -8.78 -44.80 23.93
N LEU A 75 -8.25 -45.26 25.07
CA LEU A 75 -9.03 -45.64 26.24
C LEU A 75 -9.16 -44.48 27.25
N GLU A 76 -10.09 -44.63 28.20
CA GLU A 76 -10.14 -43.77 29.39
C GLU A 76 -8.88 -43.98 30.24
N GLY A 77 -8.44 -42.91 30.90
CA GLY A 77 -7.28 -42.96 31.80
C GLY A 77 -6.04 -42.22 31.29
N ILE A 78 -6.18 -41.29 30.35
CA ILE A 78 -5.10 -40.35 30.02
C ILE A 78 -4.76 -39.54 31.28
N SER A 79 -3.48 -39.47 31.63
CA SER A 79 -3.01 -38.63 32.73
C SER A 79 -1.86 -37.74 32.28
N VAL A 80 -1.83 -36.53 32.83
CA VAL A 80 -0.75 -35.57 32.65
C VAL A 80 -0.14 -35.29 34.01
N THR A 81 1.17 -35.43 34.10
CA THR A 81 1.93 -35.20 35.33
C THR A 81 3.08 -34.23 35.09
N GLU A 82 3.11 -33.17 35.88
CA GLU A 82 4.19 -32.18 35.89
C GLU A 82 5.28 -32.59 36.88
N THR A 83 6.50 -32.74 36.36
CA THR A 83 7.72 -32.90 37.15
C THR A 83 8.54 -31.62 37.10
N LEU A 84 9.61 -31.50 37.91
CA LEU A 84 10.46 -30.30 37.93
C LEU A 84 11.10 -29.97 36.57
N SER A 85 11.34 -30.97 35.72
CA SER A 85 12.02 -30.80 34.43
C SER A 85 11.16 -31.10 33.21
N ASN A 86 10.15 -31.96 33.34
CA ASN A 86 9.37 -32.49 32.21
C ASN A 86 7.86 -32.54 32.49
N ILE A 87 7.07 -32.50 31.42
CA ILE A 87 5.65 -32.87 31.39
C ILE A 87 5.55 -34.26 30.79
N ILE A 88 4.89 -35.18 31.50
CA ILE A 88 4.69 -36.56 31.05
C ILE A 88 3.20 -36.77 30.78
N ILE A 89 2.86 -37.23 29.58
CA ILE A 89 1.51 -37.59 29.17
C ILE A 89 1.46 -39.11 28.96
N LEU A 90 0.62 -39.79 29.73
CA LEU A 90 0.41 -41.22 29.66
C LEU A 90 -0.88 -41.51 28.91
N VAL A 91 -0.82 -42.31 27.84
CA VAL A 91 -1.96 -42.57 26.95
C VAL A 91 -2.19 -44.07 26.82
N PRO A 92 -3.25 -44.61 27.43
CA PRO A 92 -3.65 -46.00 27.19
C PRO A 92 -4.49 -46.13 25.91
N THR A 93 -4.17 -47.11 25.08
CA THR A 93 -5.02 -47.54 23.95
C THR A 93 -5.39 -49.02 24.11
N VAL A 94 -6.29 -49.54 23.27
CA VAL A 94 -6.73 -50.95 23.32
C VAL A 94 -5.56 -51.92 23.15
N SER A 95 -4.57 -51.59 22.32
CA SER A 95 -3.47 -52.48 21.95
C SER A 95 -2.10 -52.07 22.51
N SER A 96 -1.93 -50.82 22.95
CA SER A 96 -0.63 -50.28 23.38
C SER A 96 -0.76 -49.16 24.39
N LEU A 97 0.25 -49.00 25.24
CA LEU A 97 0.35 -47.96 26.27
C LEU A 97 1.51 -47.03 25.92
N HIS A 98 1.28 -45.73 25.89
CA HIS A 98 2.28 -44.74 25.48
C HIS A 98 2.65 -43.79 26.63
N ARG A 99 3.92 -43.38 26.63
CA ARG A 99 4.52 -42.43 27.56
C ARG A 99 5.22 -41.33 26.74
N PHE A 100 4.55 -40.20 26.58
CA PHE A 100 5.15 -39.03 25.93
C PHE A 100 5.79 -38.11 26.97
N THR A 101 7.04 -37.72 26.75
CA THR A 101 7.79 -36.84 27.66
C THR A 101 8.18 -35.56 26.94
N TYR A 102 7.78 -34.42 27.49
CA TYR A 102 8.04 -33.10 26.96
C TYR A 102 8.82 -32.26 27.96
N PRO A 103 9.64 -31.29 27.52
CA PRO A 103 10.34 -30.40 28.43
C PRO A 103 9.35 -29.48 29.17
N HIS A 104 9.63 -29.17 30.44
CA HIS A 104 8.86 -28.19 31.21
C HIS A 104 9.03 -26.77 30.61
N PRO A 105 7.99 -25.92 30.59
CA PRO A 105 8.07 -24.55 30.07
C PRO A 105 9.26 -23.72 30.59
N ASP A 106 9.54 -23.78 31.90
CA ASP A 106 10.72 -23.13 32.53
C ASP A 106 12.06 -23.47 31.86
N ASN A 107 12.19 -24.66 31.28
CA ASN A 107 13.42 -25.10 30.60
C ASN A 107 13.53 -24.57 29.17
N LEU A 108 12.41 -24.17 28.55
CA LEU A 108 12.38 -23.53 27.24
C LEU A 108 12.82 -22.06 27.32
N LEU A 109 12.51 -21.38 28.43
CA LEU A 109 12.77 -19.96 28.66
C LEU A 109 14.28 -19.60 28.82
N LYS A 110 15.16 -20.57 29.05
CA LYS A 110 16.61 -20.33 29.31
C LYS A 110 17.45 -20.09 28.05
N LYS A 111 16.89 -20.25 26.84
CA LYS A 111 17.58 -19.93 25.58
C LYS A 111 17.10 -18.55 25.11
N GLY A 112 17.89 -17.51 25.37
CA GLY A 112 17.50 -16.11 25.26
C GLY A 112 17.02 -15.65 23.89
N TYR A 113 15.70 -15.52 23.75
CA TYR A 113 15.05 -14.83 22.64
C TYR A 113 14.06 -13.79 23.19
N LYS A 114 14.07 -12.59 22.60
CA LYS A 114 13.20 -11.47 22.97
C LYS A 114 11.81 -11.62 22.36
N GLU A 115 10.81 -11.35 23.21
CA GLU A 115 9.51 -10.69 22.99
C GLU A 115 8.58 -11.11 21.83
N GLN A 116 7.33 -11.41 22.23
CA GLN A 116 6.06 -11.62 21.49
C GLN A 116 5.59 -13.05 21.14
N ALA A 117 6.47 -14.04 20.99
CA ALA A 117 6.01 -15.43 20.88
C ALA A 117 7.01 -16.43 21.47
N THR A 118 6.49 -17.38 22.26
CA THR A 118 7.30 -18.43 22.90
C THR A 118 6.98 -19.77 22.24
N TYR A 119 7.95 -20.68 22.17
CA TYR A 119 7.68 -22.02 21.68
C TYR A 119 6.81 -22.81 22.66
N SER A 120 5.84 -23.55 22.11
CA SER A 120 5.14 -24.58 22.86
C SER A 120 6.08 -25.72 23.24
N ILE A 121 5.72 -26.49 24.27
CA ILE A 121 6.38 -27.78 24.58
C ILE A 121 6.29 -28.77 23.42
N PHE A 122 5.39 -28.52 22.46
CA PHE A 122 5.12 -29.37 21.30
C PHE A 122 5.83 -28.94 20.00
N HIS A 123 6.57 -27.83 19.98
CA HIS A 123 7.05 -27.21 18.75
C HIS A 123 7.94 -28.11 17.84
N ASN A 124 8.71 -29.03 18.42
CA ASN A 124 9.67 -29.89 17.70
C ASN A 124 9.39 -31.38 17.86
N VAL A 125 8.12 -31.78 18.06
CA VAL A 125 7.77 -33.19 18.24
C VAL A 125 7.85 -33.91 16.89
N ASN A 126 8.72 -34.93 16.81
CA ASN A 126 8.89 -35.76 15.63
C ASN A 126 8.32 -37.17 15.84
N GLU A 127 8.00 -37.84 14.73
CA GLU A 127 7.57 -39.25 14.73
C GLU A 127 8.66 -40.19 15.28
N ALA A 128 9.95 -39.87 15.07
CA ALA A 128 11.06 -40.67 15.57
C ALA A 128 11.09 -40.74 17.12
N ASP A 129 10.85 -39.61 17.80
CA ASP A 129 10.88 -39.53 19.27
C ASP A 129 9.69 -40.26 19.90
N SER A 130 8.56 -40.34 19.18
CA SER A 130 7.31 -40.96 19.63
C SER A 130 7.19 -42.45 19.28
N THR A 131 8.10 -42.98 18.46
CA THR A 131 8.19 -44.39 18.07
C THR A 131 9.39 -45.12 18.69
N GLU A 132 10.14 -44.46 19.58
CA GLU A 132 11.20 -45.13 20.33
C GLU A 132 10.62 -46.27 21.19
N PRO A 133 11.24 -47.48 21.20
CA PRO A 133 10.77 -48.62 22.01
C PRO A 133 10.68 -48.35 23.52
N SER A 134 11.35 -47.31 24.00
CA SER A 134 11.31 -46.84 25.40
C SER A 134 10.01 -46.10 25.76
N THR A 135 9.27 -45.62 24.76
CA THR A 135 8.12 -44.72 24.93
C THR A 135 6.76 -45.42 24.82
N TYR A 136 6.72 -46.68 24.41
CA TYR A 136 5.47 -47.44 24.34
C TYR A 136 5.64 -48.91 24.74
N PHE A 137 4.56 -49.51 25.22
CA PHE A 137 4.47 -50.91 25.59
C PHE A 137 3.26 -51.55 24.91
N ILE A 138 3.47 -52.65 24.18
CA ILE A 138 2.40 -53.37 23.49
C ILE A 138 1.67 -54.28 24.48
N LEU A 139 0.35 -54.19 24.51
CA LEU A 139 -0.50 -55.05 25.31
C LEU A 139 -0.66 -56.40 24.62
N ASN A 140 -0.30 -57.48 25.31
CA ASN A 140 -0.73 -58.82 24.90
C ASN A 140 -2.24 -58.90 25.12
N SER A 141 -3.01 -59.22 24.06
CA SER A 141 -4.48 -59.22 24.04
C SER A 141 -5.06 -59.75 25.36
N PRO A 142 -5.72 -58.91 26.19
CA PRO A 142 -6.34 -59.39 27.42
C PRO A 142 -7.47 -60.37 27.04
N SER A 143 -7.60 -61.46 27.80
CA SER A 143 -8.62 -62.50 27.55
C SER A 143 -10.07 -62.02 27.73
N SER A 144 -10.26 -60.76 28.14
CA SER A 144 -11.53 -60.13 28.47
C SER A 144 -11.48 -58.65 28.07
N GLY A 145 -12.61 -58.09 27.66
CA GLY A 145 -12.69 -56.70 27.23
C GLY A 145 -12.35 -55.72 28.36
N ILE A 146 -11.68 -54.62 28.02
CA ILE A 146 -11.33 -53.53 28.95
C ILE A 146 -12.58 -52.66 29.18
N VAL A 147 -12.87 -52.35 30.45
CA VAL A 147 -14.07 -51.59 30.85
C VAL A 147 -13.73 -50.14 31.21
N SER A 148 -12.64 -49.91 31.95
CA SER A 148 -12.13 -48.59 32.31
C SER A 148 -10.62 -48.66 32.52
N GLY A 149 -9.94 -47.52 32.41
CA GLY A 149 -8.50 -47.40 32.59
C GLY A 149 -8.14 -46.17 33.40
N VAL A 150 -7.01 -46.23 34.10
CA VAL A 150 -6.38 -45.09 34.76
C VAL A 150 -4.87 -45.21 34.65
N SER A 151 -4.19 -44.09 34.51
CA SER A 151 -2.73 -44.03 34.53
C SER A 151 -2.24 -43.02 35.57
N SER A 152 -1.01 -43.23 36.06
CA SER A 152 -0.33 -42.31 36.95
C SER A 152 1.18 -42.52 36.87
N LEU A 153 1.95 -41.47 37.17
CA LEU A 153 3.39 -41.56 37.30
C LEU A 153 3.74 -42.01 38.72
N ALA A 154 4.60 -43.02 38.84
CA ALA A 154 5.09 -43.48 40.13
C ALA A 154 6.18 -42.56 40.71
N SER A 155 6.42 -42.66 42.03
CA SER A 155 7.42 -41.86 42.74
C SER A 155 8.87 -42.10 42.26
N ASN A 156 9.14 -43.27 41.68
CA ASN A 156 10.40 -43.63 41.05
C ASN A 156 10.51 -43.16 39.58
N GLY A 157 9.45 -42.57 39.01
CA GLY A 157 9.38 -42.12 37.62
C GLY A 157 8.77 -43.13 36.64
N ASP A 158 8.45 -44.34 37.08
CA ASP A 158 7.83 -45.37 36.24
C ASP A 158 6.38 -45.01 35.89
N SER A 159 5.91 -45.47 34.73
CA SER A 159 4.53 -45.22 34.30
C SER A 159 3.65 -46.39 34.69
N VAL A 160 2.61 -46.11 35.49
CA VAL A 160 1.69 -47.13 36.01
C VAL A 160 0.34 -47.00 35.33
N PHE A 161 -0.16 -48.09 34.77
CA PHE A 161 -1.47 -48.20 34.16
C PHE A 161 -2.29 -49.27 34.88
N ALA A 162 -3.54 -48.98 35.22
CA ALA A 162 -4.47 -49.94 35.77
C ALA A 162 -5.71 -50.02 34.86
N LEU A 163 -5.97 -51.21 34.32
CA LEU A 163 -7.07 -51.49 33.39
C LEU A 163 -8.06 -52.44 34.05
N SER A 164 -9.31 -52.02 34.25
CA SER A 164 -10.36 -52.93 34.73
C SER A 164 -10.85 -53.80 33.58
N LEU A 165 -10.92 -55.10 33.83
CA LEU A 165 -11.37 -56.10 32.87
C LEU A 165 -12.81 -56.51 33.18
N ALA A 166 -13.56 -56.92 32.15
CA ALA A 166 -14.96 -57.36 32.32
C ALA A 166 -15.11 -58.62 33.20
N ASN A 167 -14.02 -59.30 33.54
CA ASN A 167 -13.98 -60.44 34.46
C ASN A 167 -13.76 -60.03 35.94
N THR A 168 -13.95 -58.76 36.30
CA THR A 168 -13.76 -58.16 37.66
C THR A 168 -12.32 -57.99 38.15
N SER A 169 -11.32 -58.51 37.43
CA SER A 169 -9.91 -58.29 37.76
C SER A 169 -9.42 -56.95 37.21
N ILE A 170 -8.36 -56.41 37.82
CA ILE A 170 -7.69 -55.21 37.34
C ILE A 170 -6.27 -55.57 36.94
N LEU A 171 -5.91 -55.30 35.69
CA LEU A 171 -4.57 -55.49 35.16
C LEU A 171 -3.74 -54.24 35.48
N LEU A 172 -2.73 -54.40 36.32
CA LEU A 172 -1.75 -53.37 36.67
C LEU A 172 -0.49 -53.57 35.83
N ILE A 173 -0.04 -52.51 35.17
CA ILE A 173 1.11 -52.52 34.27
C ILE A 173 2.05 -51.41 34.69
N ARG A 174 3.33 -51.72 34.90
CA ARG A 174 4.37 -50.74 35.23
C ARG A 174 5.42 -50.74 34.13
N ILE A 175 5.61 -49.59 33.49
CA ILE A 175 6.62 -49.38 32.44
C ILE A 175 7.80 -48.63 33.07
N ASP A 176 8.98 -49.24 33.03
CA ASP A 176 10.23 -48.64 33.48
C ASP A 176 10.57 -47.42 32.61
N SER A 177 10.79 -46.29 33.26
CA SER A 177 11.09 -45.01 32.60
C SER A 177 12.38 -44.99 31.79
N THR A 178 13.35 -45.87 32.10
CA THR A 178 14.68 -45.89 31.47
C THR A 178 14.81 -46.96 30.38
N THR A 179 14.19 -48.12 30.58
CA THR A 179 14.32 -49.27 29.67
C THR A 179 13.11 -49.47 28.77
N GLY A 180 11.95 -48.87 29.10
CA GLY A 180 10.68 -49.13 28.41
C GLY A 180 10.09 -50.52 28.67
N GLN A 181 10.71 -51.34 29.52
CA GLN A 181 10.19 -52.68 29.81
C GLN A 181 8.97 -52.60 30.72
N GLY A 182 7.90 -53.29 30.32
CA GLY A 182 6.66 -53.38 31.09
C GLY A 182 6.59 -54.65 31.95
N THR A 183 6.23 -54.49 33.22
CA THR A 183 5.82 -55.59 34.10
C THR A 183 4.31 -55.58 34.28
N THR A 184 3.68 -56.76 34.27
CA THR A 184 2.22 -56.89 34.38
C THR A 184 1.85 -57.72 35.61
N SER A 185 0.93 -57.22 36.45
CA SER A 185 0.35 -57.95 37.58
C SER A 185 -1.18 -57.83 37.57
N THR A 186 -1.89 -58.81 38.14
CA THR A 186 -3.36 -58.81 38.19
C THR A 186 -3.83 -58.66 39.63
N LEU A 187 -4.66 -57.64 39.90
CA LEU A 187 -5.31 -57.41 41.18
C LEU A 187 -6.71 -58.04 41.17
N THR A 188 -7.01 -58.87 42.16
CA THR A 188 -8.33 -59.50 42.33
C THR A 188 -8.97 -59.09 43.65
N TYR A 189 -10.30 -58.94 43.65
CA TYR A 189 -11.09 -58.62 44.84
C TYR A 189 -11.25 -59.82 45.79
N GLU A 190 -11.28 -61.04 45.23
CA GLU A 190 -11.23 -62.28 46.00
C GLU A 190 -9.89 -63.00 45.76
N SER A 191 -9.27 -63.52 46.82
CA SER A 191 -8.17 -64.48 46.70
C SER A 191 -8.70 -65.74 46.02
N MET A 192 -8.39 -65.90 44.74
CA MET A 192 -8.71 -67.13 44.02
C MET A 192 -7.82 -68.25 44.56
N MET A 193 -8.35 -69.08 45.46
CA MET A 193 -7.86 -70.46 45.53
C MET A 193 -8.02 -71.09 44.14
N PRO A 194 -7.01 -71.78 43.60
CA PRO A 194 -7.08 -72.36 42.25
C PRO A 194 -8.21 -73.40 42.21
N ARG A 195 -9.31 -73.08 41.50
CA ARG A 195 -10.52 -73.91 41.42
C ARG A 195 -10.39 -74.94 40.30
N PHE A 196 -10.16 -76.20 40.64
CA PHE A 196 -10.09 -77.33 39.70
C PHE A 196 -11.45 -77.84 39.17
N LEU A 197 -12.59 -77.14 39.35
CA LEU A 197 -13.93 -77.65 38.98
C LEU A 197 -14.91 -76.52 38.53
N SER A 198 -14.57 -75.74 37.49
CA SER A 198 -15.41 -74.61 36.99
C SER A 198 -16.18 -74.92 35.70
N GLY A 199 -16.86 -76.07 35.62
CA GLY A 199 -17.60 -76.42 34.39
C GLY A 199 -19.03 -75.89 34.31
N ILE A 200 -19.69 -75.64 35.44
CA ILE A 200 -21.17 -75.50 35.48
C ILE A 200 -21.64 -74.26 36.27
N THR A 201 -20.79 -73.62 37.06
CA THR A 201 -21.16 -72.45 37.88
C THR A 201 -21.00 -71.10 37.19
N ASP A 202 -20.21 -71.01 36.10
CA ASP A 202 -19.83 -69.73 35.50
C ASP A 202 -20.96 -69.04 34.72
N VAL A 203 -21.96 -69.77 34.23
CA VAL A 203 -23.08 -69.21 33.46
C VAL A 203 -24.12 -68.52 34.36
N ILE A 204 -24.33 -69.01 35.58
CA ILE A 204 -25.29 -68.44 36.54
C ILE A 204 -24.62 -67.32 37.37
N ARG A 205 -23.34 -67.49 37.74
CA ARG A 205 -22.55 -66.49 38.47
C ARG A 205 -21.98 -65.38 37.59
N GLY A 206 -21.84 -65.59 36.28
CA GLY A 206 -21.32 -64.59 35.34
C GLY A 206 -22.14 -63.30 35.27
N LYS A 207 -23.45 -63.38 35.57
CA LYS A 207 -24.36 -62.22 35.63
C LYS A 207 -24.29 -61.46 36.95
N GLU A 208 -23.92 -62.12 38.05
CA GLU A 208 -23.67 -61.47 39.35
C GLU A 208 -22.26 -60.86 39.42
N LEU A 209 -21.26 -61.51 38.80
CA LEU A 209 -19.89 -61.00 38.72
C LEU A 209 -19.77 -59.77 37.82
N SER A 210 -20.59 -59.63 36.77
CA SER A 210 -20.57 -58.44 35.90
C SER A 210 -20.95 -57.13 36.62
N ASP A 211 -21.64 -57.22 37.76
CA ASP A 211 -22.07 -56.06 38.55
C ASP A 211 -20.96 -55.58 39.52
N CYS A 212 -20.03 -56.47 39.90
CA CYS A 212 -18.88 -56.13 40.76
C CYS A 212 -17.69 -55.49 40.02
N VAL A 213 -17.82 -55.29 38.70
CA VAL A 213 -16.77 -54.70 37.85
C VAL A 213 -16.57 -53.23 38.18
N SER A 214 -15.32 -52.82 38.45
CA SER A 214 -14.97 -51.42 38.65
C SER A 214 -15.10 -50.62 37.36
N VAL A 215 -16.02 -49.65 37.38
CA VAL A 215 -16.38 -48.80 36.22
C VAL A 215 -15.62 -47.47 36.22
N SER A 216 -15.19 -47.00 37.39
CA SER A 216 -14.36 -45.80 37.52
C SER A 216 -13.17 -46.12 38.41
N LEU A 217 -11.97 -45.71 37.98
CA LEU A 217 -10.71 -45.97 38.66
C LEU A 217 -9.96 -44.66 38.93
N ILE A 218 -9.32 -44.54 40.09
CA ILE A 218 -8.46 -43.41 40.46
C ILE A 218 -7.18 -43.93 41.10
N LEU A 219 -6.03 -43.43 40.63
CA LEU A 219 -4.73 -43.64 41.26
C LEU A 219 -4.34 -42.41 42.09
N SER A 220 -3.90 -42.63 43.33
CA SER A 220 -3.38 -41.56 44.18
C SER A 220 -2.30 -42.05 45.14
N TYR A 221 -1.34 -41.18 45.41
CA TYR A 221 -0.32 -41.37 46.43
C TYR A 221 -0.84 -40.96 47.81
N ILE A 222 -0.65 -41.82 48.81
CA ILE A 222 -0.99 -41.53 50.22
C ILE A 222 0.17 -42.05 51.08
N GLN A 223 0.76 -41.16 51.89
CA GLN A 223 1.92 -41.46 52.73
C GLN A 223 3.10 -42.15 52.01
N GLY A 224 3.25 -41.94 50.69
CA GLY A 224 4.34 -42.49 49.88
C GLY A 224 4.04 -43.82 49.17
N GLU A 225 2.89 -44.45 49.42
CA GLU A 225 2.45 -45.65 48.69
C GLU A 225 1.40 -45.29 47.62
N LEU A 226 1.41 -46.00 46.48
CA LEU A 226 0.43 -45.84 45.42
C LEU A 226 -0.81 -46.71 45.68
N HIS A 227 -1.96 -46.05 45.82
CA HIS A 227 -3.25 -46.71 46.01
C HIS A 227 -4.15 -46.56 44.79
N LEU A 228 -4.86 -47.64 44.45
CA LEU A 228 -5.90 -47.67 43.43
C LEU A 228 -7.27 -47.71 44.11
N PHE A 229 -8.13 -46.77 43.76
CA PHE A 229 -9.53 -46.72 44.16
C PHE A 229 -10.39 -47.12 42.97
N GLY A 230 -11.31 -48.06 43.16
CA GLY A 230 -12.25 -48.48 42.12
C GLY A 230 -13.68 -48.48 42.62
N LEU A 231 -14.58 -47.87 41.85
CA LEU A 231 -16.01 -47.85 42.12
C LEU A 231 -16.72 -48.81 41.17
N ASP A 232 -17.45 -49.76 41.72
CA ASP A 232 -18.21 -50.74 40.93
C ASP A 232 -19.66 -50.30 40.63
N ARG A 233 -20.39 -51.10 39.84
CA ARG A 233 -21.78 -50.84 39.42
C ARG A 233 -22.80 -50.96 40.56
N GLU A 234 -22.40 -51.48 41.71
CA GLU A 234 -23.27 -51.61 42.90
C GLU A 234 -23.03 -50.48 43.91
N GLY A 235 -22.12 -49.54 43.59
CA GLY A 235 -21.78 -48.43 44.47
C GLY A 235 -20.84 -48.82 45.62
N THR A 236 -20.05 -49.87 45.47
CA THR A 236 -18.96 -50.22 46.41
C THR A 236 -17.65 -49.58 45.97
N LEU A 237 -17.04 -48.81 46.87
CA LEU A 237 -15.69 -48.28 46.72
C LEU A 237 -14.68 -49.33 47.21
N LYS A 238 -13.79 -49.79 46.34
CA LYS A 238 -12.74 -50.79 46.62
C LYS A 238 -11.36 -50.14 46.56
N VAL A 239 -10.45 -50.54 47.44
CA VAL A 239 -9.08 -50.00 47.52
C VAL A 239 -8.06 -51.11 47.40
N TRP A 240 -7.05 -50.89 46.55
CA TRP A 240 -5.89 -51.76 46.40
C TRP A 240 -4.59 -50.97 46.66
N SER A 241 -3.58 -51.63 47.21
CA SER A 241 -2.20 -51.14 47.19
C SER A 241 -1.54 -51.64 45.91
N CYS A 242 -1.11 -50.72 45.06
CA CYS A 242 -0.40 -51.06 43.83
C CYS A 242 1.02 -51.56 44.13
N ASP A 243 1.66 -51.07 45.20
CA ASP A 243 3.03 -51.44 45.58
C ASP A 243 3.09 -52.81 46.24
N ARG A 244 2.11 -53.14 47.07
CA ARG A 244 1.99 -54.45 47.72
C ARG A 244 1.23 -55.48 46.87
N ASN A 245 0.67 -55.06 45.73
CA ASN A 245 -0.22 -55.86 44.88
C ASN A 245 -1.34 -56.57 45.67
N CYS A 246 -1.95 -55.87 46.64
CA CYS A 246 -2.94 -56.46 47.54
C CYS A 246 -4.20 -55.61 47.68
N PHE A 247 -5.31 -56.26 48.02
CA PHE A 247 -6.56 -55.61 48.39
C PHE A 247 -6.50 -55.10 49.83
N ILE A 248 -6.97 -53.87 50.08
CA ILE A 248 -6.95 -53.22 51.40
C ILE A 248 -8.33 -53.27 52.06
N THR A 249 -9.30 -52.53 51.50
CA THR A 249 -10.63 -52.37 52.09
C THR A 249 -11.69 -52.11 51.02
N SER A 250 -12.96 -52.36 51.38
CA SER A 250 -14.14 -51.96 50.61
C SER A 250 -15.12 -51.19 51.48
N HIS A 251 -15.75 -50.15 50.92
CA HIS A 251 -16.76 -49.33 51.58
C HIS A 251 -18.01 -49.23 50.71
N GLN A 252 -19.17 -49.61 51.23
CA GLN A 252 -20.44 -49.55 50.51
C GLN A 252 -21.06 -48.15 50.67
N LEU A 253 -21.37 -47.48 49.57
CA LEU A 253 -21.87 -46.09 49.59
C LEU A 253 -23.39 -45.98 49.79
N LEU A 254 -24.15 -47.01 49.41
CA LEU A 254 -25.62 -47.03 49.43
C LEU A 254 -26.17 -48.23 50.19
N ASN A 255 -27.39 -48.07 50.69
CA ASN A 255 -28.14 -49.20 51.23
C ASN A 255 -28.46 -50.21 50.12
N LYS A 256 -28.52 -51.51 50.46
CA LYS A 256 -28.76 -52.60 49.49
C LYS A 256 -30.05 -52.44 48.65
N TYR A 257 -31.03 -51.67 49.13
CA TYR A 257 -32.26 -51.38 48.40
C TYR A 257 -32.05 -50.31 47.32
N GLU A 258 -31.34 -49.23 47.63
CA GLU A 258 -31.00 -48.13 46.69
C GLU A 258 -30.02 -48.60 45.62
N ALA A 259 -29.09 -49.49 45.97
CA ALA A 259 -28.16 -50.12 45.03
C ALA A 259 -28.89 -50.92 43.91
N ARG A 260 -30.11 -51.42 44.14
CA ARG A 260 -30.90 -52.12 43.11
C ARG A 260 -31.50 -51.18 42.07
N ILE A 261 -31.82 -49.94 42.47
CA ILE A 261 -32.46 -48.93 41.61
C ILE A 261 -31.45 -48.41 40.56
N ILE A 262 -30.17 -48.38 40.92
CA ILE A 262 -29.11 -47.78 40.10
C ILE A 262 -28.41 -48.82 39.20
N LYS A 263 -28.77 -50.11 39.30
CA LYS A 263 -28.15 -51.19 38.52
C LYS A 263 -28.10 -50.87 37.02
N GLY A 264 -26.90 -50.93 36.45
CA GLY A 264 -26.64 -50.68 35.02
C GLY A 264 -26.19 -49.26 34.68
N HIS A 265 -26.20 -48.31 35.61
CA HIS A 265 -25.65 -46.97 35.38
C HIS A 265 -24.12 -46.95 35.50
N LYS A 266 -23.46 -46.01 34.81
CA LYS A 266 -22.00 -45.85 34.87
C LYS A 266 -21.65 -44.79 35.91
N HIS A 267 -21.29 -45.23 37.11
CA HIS A 267 -20.83 -44.33 38.16
C HIS A 267 -19.48 -43.70 37.80
N LYS A 268 -19.22 -42.50 38.33
CA LYS A 268 -17.98 -41.75 38.11
C LYS A 268 -17.38 -41.28 39.41
N MET A 269 -16.05 -41.27 39.48
CA MET A 269 -15.30 -40.67 40.57
C MET A 269 -14.38 -39.57 40.07
N CYS A 270 -14.15 -38.56 40.90
CA CYS A 270 -13.02 -37.64 40.75
C CYS A 270 -12.29 -37.47 42.10
N LYS A 271 -11.03 -37.04 42.04
CA LYS A 271 -10.22 -36.74 43.22
C LYS A 271 -9.98 -35.24 43.34
N GLY A 272 -9.95 -34.75 44.57
CA GLY A 272 -9.51 -33.41 44.94
C GLY A 272 -8.62 -33.44 46.19
N GLU A 273 -8.09 -32.28 46.57
CA GLU A 273 -7.21 -32.13 47.73
C GLU A 273 -7.74 -31.00 48.62
N VAL A 274 -7.84 -31.25 49.94
CA VAL A 274 -8.22 -30.24 50.93
C VAL A 274 -7.17 -30.26 52.03
N GLY A 275 -6.38 -29.18 52.14
CA GLY A 275 -5.33 -29.07 53.17
C GLY A 275 -4.34 -30.24 53.17
N HIS A 276 -3.90 -30.68 51.98
CA HIS A 276 -3.02 -31.84 51.76
C HIS A 276 -3.61 -33.22 52.01
N MET A 277 -4.92 -33.32 52.25
CA MET A 277 -5.63 -34.59 52.35
C MET A 277 -6.44 -34.89 51.10
N LEU A 278 -6.46 -36.15 50.67
CA LEU A 278 -7.20 -36.63 49.51
C LEU A 278 -8.71 -36.66 49.81
N VAL A 279 -9.49 -36.04 48.93
CA VAL A 279 -10.95 -36.14 48.92
C VAL A 279 -11.41 -36.86 47.66
N LEU A 280 -12.25 -37.88 47.82
CA LEU A 280 -12.88 -38.61 46.72
C LEU A 280 -14.33 -38.17 46.57
N TYR A 281 -14.70 -37.76 45.37
CA TYR A 281 -16.07 -37.45 45.00
C TYR A 281 -16.63 -38.59 44.16
N CYS A 282 -17.63 -39.29 44.70
CA CYS A 282 -18.25 -40.44 44.07
C CYS A 282 -19.66 -40.05 43.61
N CYS A 283 -19.88 -39.96 42.29
CA CYS A 283 -21.20 -39.75 41.73
C CYS A 283 -21.89 -41.08 41.42
N LEU A 284 -22.93 -41.36 42.20
CA LEU A 284 -23.83 -42.46 41.99
C LEU A 284 -24.97 -41.98 41.09
N GLN A 285 -24.79 -42.18 39.79
CA GLN A 285 -25.70 -41.68 38.77
C GLN A 285 -27.16 -42.06 39.05
N GLY A 286 -28.05 -41.06 39.12
CA GLY A 286 -29.48 -41.25 39.45
C GLY A 286 -29.80 -41.26 40.95
N SER A 287 -28.82 -41.01 41.83
CA SER A 287 -29.01 -40.93 43.28
C SER A 287 -28.32 -39.72 43.90
N CYS A 288 -27.00 -39.77 44.11
CA CYS A 288 -26.28 -38.73 44.84
C CYS A 288 -24.80 -38.64 44.47
N ILE A 289 -24.20 -37.49 44.78
CA ILE A 289 -22.75 -37.28 44.83
C ILE A 289 -22.33 -37.29 46.29
N ALA A 290 -21.51 -38.26 46.66
CA ALA A 290 -20.97 -38.42 48.00
C ALA A 290 -19.48 -38.05 48.02
N SER A 291 -19.07 -37.22 48.97
CA SER A 291 -17.67 -36.79 49.14
C SER A 291 -17.05 -37.44 50.39
N PHE A 292 -15.85 -38.00 50.24
CA PHE A 292 -15.14 -38.72 51.30
C PHE A 292 -13.72 -38.20 51.47
N LEU A 293 -13.39 -37.78 52.69
CA LEU A 293 -12.02 -37.55 53.09
C LEU A 293 -11.35 -38.90 53.37
N VAL A 294 -10.25 -39.16 52.68
CA VAL A 294 -9.49 -40.39 52.83
C VAL A 294 -8.43 -40.20 53.91
N GLN A 295 -8.48 -41.01 54.97
CA GLN A 295 -7.51 -41.01 56.06
C GLN A 295 -6.83 -42.38 56.15
N GLN A 296 -5.54 -42.38 56.42
CA GLN A 296 -4.76 -43.60 56.62
C GLN A 296 -4.16 -43.58 58.03
N ASN A 297 -4.71 -44.44 58.89
CA ASN A 297 -4.25 -44.63 60.27
C ASN A 297 -3.77 -46.08 60.42
N ASP A 298 -2.53 -46.29 60.85
CA ASP A 298 -1.92 -47.62 61.09
C ASP A 298 -2.06 -48.62 59.92
N GLY A 299 -1.99 -48.13 58.67
CA GLY A 299 -2.13 -48.96 57.47
C GLY A 299 -3.56 -49.36 57.10
N VAL A 300 -4.56 -48.96 57.88
CA VAL A 300 -5.98 -49.10 57.56
C VAL A 300 -6.49 -47.81 56.94
N MET A 301 -7.10 -47.94 55.77
CA MET A 301 -7.74 -46.83 55.05
C MET A 301 -9.16 -46.63 55.58
N SER A 302 -9.43 -45.47 56.20
CA SER A 302 -10.75 -45.05 56.63
C SER A 302 -11.30 -43.92 55.75
N PHE A 303 -12.62 -43.88 55.61
CA PHE A 303 -13.33 -42.87 54.82
C PHE A 303 -14.22 -42.06 55.75
N GLN A 304 -13.95 -40.76 55.87
CA GLN A 304 -14.83 -39.83 56.56
C GLN A 304 -15.74 -39.14 55.54
N GLN A 305 -17.04 -39.40 55.60
CA GLN A 305 -18.03 -38.76 54.73
C GLN A 305 -18.14 -37.26 55.08
N LEU A 306 -17.95 -36.40 54.09
CA LEU A 306 -18.04 -34.94 54.23
C LEU A 306 -19.43 -34.42 53.86
N SER A 307 -19.96 -34.83 52.72
CA SER A 307 -21.30 -34.45 52.25
C SER A 307 -21.92 -35.49 51.32
N VAL A 308 -23.25 -35.51 51.26
CA VAL A 308 -24.03 -36.30 50.29
C VAL A 308 -25.07 -35.37 49.69
N ILE A 309 -25.02 -35.21 48.38
CA ILE A 309 -25.85 -34.25 47.65
C ILE A 309 -26.67 -35.03 46.61
N PRO A 310 -28.01 -34.87 46.55
CA PRO A 310 -28.81 -35.54 45.54
C PRO A 310 -28.48 -35.05 44.13
N THR A 311 -28.37 -35.96 43.17
CA THR A 311 -28.21 -35.60 41.76
C THR A 311 -29.51 -35.03 41.19
N PRO A 312 -29.46 -34.02 40.31
CA PRO A 312 -30.65 -33.53 39.62
C PRO A 312 -31.36 -34.64 38.82
N MET A 313 -32.70 -34.64 38.89
CA MET A 313 -33.53 -35.67 38.26
C MET A 313 -33.44 -35.60 36.72
N GLY A 314 -33.32 -36.76 36.06
CA GLY A 314 -33.29 -36.85 34.60
C GLY A 314 -31.97 -36.44 33.92
N LEU A 315 -30.92 -36.12 34.71
CA LEU A 315 -29.61 -35.74 34.19
C LEU A 315 -28.58 -36.87 34.36
N LYS A 316 -27.78 -37.11 33.31
CA LYS A 316 -26.71 -38.10 33.28
C LYS A 316 -25.34 -37.43 33.35
N LEU A 317 -24.54 -37.76 34.36
CA LEU A 317 -23.22 -37.17 34.53
C LEU A 317 -22.23 -37.64 33.43
N VAL A 318 -21.57 -36.68 32.78
CA VAL A 318 -20.50 -36.90 31.82
C VAL A 318 -19.13 -36.70 32.45
N ASP A 319 -18.93 -35.65 33.24
CA ASP A 319 -17.63 -35.31 33.79
C ASP A 319 -17.74 -34.50 35.09
N MET A 320 -16.72 -34.57 35.95
CA MET A 320 -16.63 -33.82 37.21
C MET A 320 -15.26 -33.17 37.36
N CYS A 321 -15.24 -31.89 37.70
CA CYS A 321 -14.03 -31.13 37.97
C CYS A 321 -14.13 -30.47 39.35
N VAL A 322 -13.05 -30.55 40.14
CA VAL A 322 -12.98 -29.92 41.46
C VAL A 322 -12.38 -28.53 41.27
N GLY A 323 -13.01 -27.51 41.85
CA GLY A 323 -12.50 -26.14 41.91
C GLY A 323 -11.96 -25.81 43.31
N ASP A 324 -11.78 -24.52 43.58
CA ASP A 324 -11.25 -24.05 44.86
C ASP A 324 -12.27 -24.14 46.00
N GLU A 325 -11.77 -24.28 47.23
CA GLU A 325 -12.55 -24.25 48.49
C GLU A 325 -13.75 -25.24 48.58
N GLY A 326 -13.74 -26.32 47.80
CA GLY A 326 -14.82 -27.31 47.79
C GLY A 326 -15.95 -26.95 46.82
N ASP A 327 -15.67 -26.18 45.77
CA ASP A 327 -16.53 -26.06 44.60
C ASP A 327 -16.43 -27.35 43.75
N LEU A 328 -17.58 -27.92 43.38
CA LEU A 328 -17.66 -29.06 42.47
C LEU A 328 -18.42 -28.66 41.21
N TRP A 329 -17.77 -28.84 40.06
CA TRP A 329 -18.33 -28.61 38.74
C TRP A 329 -18.73 -29.95 38.13
N CYS A 330 -19.93 -30.01 37.57
CA CYS A 330 -20.49 -31.21 36.96
C CYS A 330 -20.99 -30.88 35.55
N ASN A 331 -20.58 -31.68 34.57
CA ASN A 331 -21.12 -31.66 33.21
C ASN A 331 -22.15 -32.80 33.07
N TRP A 332 -23.38 -32.50 32.71
CA TRP A 332 -24.50 -33.42 32.61
C TRP A 332 -25.05 -33.48 31.19
N LEU A 333 -25.69 -34.59 30.83
CA LEU A 333 -26.54 -34.73 29.64
C LEU A 333 -28.00 -34.81 30.07
N THR A 334 -28.85 -34.03 29.42
CA THR A 334 -30.31 -34.15 29.52
C THR A 334 -30.81 -35.39 28.78
N GLY A 335 -32.11 -35.69 28.93
CA GLY A 335 -32.75 -36.76 28.15
C GLY A 335 -32.69 -36.55 26.63
N ASP A 336 -32.57 -35.29 26.18
CA ASP A 336 -32.43 -34.90 24.78
C ASP A 336 -30.97 -34.87 24.31
N GLU A 337 -30.05 -35.44 25.09
CA GLU A 337 -28.59 -35.43 24.87
C GLU A 337 -27.96 -34.02 24.83
N SER A 338 -28.66 -32.99 25.32
CA SER A 338 -28.08 -31.66 25.45
C SER A 338 -27.24 -31.54 26.73
N PRO A 339 -26.03 -30.96 26.65
CA PRO A 339 -25.15 -30.81 27.79
C PRO A 339 -25.59 -29.65 28.69
N THR A 340 -25.47 -29.82 30.00
CA THR A 340 -25.75 -28.79 31.00
C THR A 340 -24.63 -28.81 32.04
N VAL A 341 -24.03 -27.66 32.31
CA VAL A 341 -22.94 -27.53 33.28
C VAL A 341 -23.48 -26.86 34.54
N THR A 342 -23.16 -27.42 35.70
CA THR A 342 -23.62 -26.89 36.99
C THR A 342 -22.47 -26.80 37.98
N LYS A 343 -22.55 -25.81 38.86
CA LYS A 343 -21.67 -25.62 40.02
C LYS A 343 -22.44 -25.92 41.31
N ILE A 344 -21.76 -26.57 42.25
CA ILE A 344 -22.25 -26.69 43.62
C ILE A 344 -21.14 -26.40 44.62
N LYS A 345 -21.48 -25.63 45.67
CA LYS A 345 -20.61 -25.40 46.81
C LYS A 345 -20.94 -26.44 47.88
N LEU A 346 -19.98 -27.29 48.27
CA LEU A 346 -20.24 -28.36 49.23
C LEU A 346 -20.74 -27.85 50.61
N ARG A 347 -20.43 -26.59 50.97
CA ARG A 347 -20.86 -25.94 52.21
C ARG A 347 -22.25 -25.30 52.15
N TYR A 348 -22.72 -24.94 50.95
CA TYR A 348 -23.99 -24.23 50.73
C TYR A 348 -24.78 -24.95 49.64
N PRO A 349 -25.71 -25.86 50.01
CA PRO A 349 -26.40 -26.70 49.04
C PRO A 349 -27.32 -25.86 48.15
N GLY A 350 -26.91 -25.70 46.90
CA GLY A 350 -27.68 -25.05 45.84
C GLY A 350 -26.96 -25.25 44.50
N TRP A 351 -27.66 -25.81 43.52
CA TRP A 351 -27.13 -25.98 42.17
C TRP A 351 -27.22 -24.64 41.43
N ALA A 352 -26.06 -24.09 41.04
CA ALA A 352 -26.00 -22.99 40.10
C ALA A 352 -25.79 -23.56 38.69
N THR A 353 -26.55 -23.11 37.71
CA THR A 353 -26.44 -23.58 36.31
C THR A 353 -25.66 -22.56 35.49
N VAL A 354 -24.73 -23.04 34.66
CA VAL A 354 -24.00 -22.21 33.71
C VAL A 354 -24.88 -21.96 32.49
N LEU A 355 -25.02 -20.68 32.11
CA LEU A 355 -25.72 -20.32 30.87
C LEU A 355 -24.78 -20.55 29.68
N LEU A 356 -25.10 -21.54 28.84
CA LEU A 356 -24.36 -21.81 27.61
C LEU A 356 -24.86 -20.90 26.49
N ALA A 357 -24.02 -19.92 26.11
CA ALA A 357 -24.30 -19.04 24.99
C ALA A 357 -24.26 -19.81 23.66
N HIS A 358 -25.24 -19.57 22.79
CA HIS A 358 -25.35 -20.18 21.46
C HIS A 358 -25.89 -19.17 20.45
N PRO A 359 -25.49 -19.28 19.17
CA PRO A 359 -26.08 -18.46 18.12
C PRO A 359 -27.57 -18.80 17.96
N PRO A 360 -28.43 -17.82 17.61
CA PRO A 360 -29.82 -18.11 17.30
C PRO A 360 -29.93 -19.01 16.06
N LEU A 361 -30.98 -19.82 15.99
CA LEU A 361 -31.22 -20.72 14.85
C LEU A 361 -31.82 -20.00 13.63
N GLN A 362 -32.42 -18.83 13.86
CA GLN A 362 -33.06 -18.00 12.84
C GLN A 362 -32.73 -16.53 13.08
N VAL A 363 -32.45 -15.81 11.99
CA VAL A 363 -32.30 -14.35 12.04
C VAL A 363 -33.68 -13.73 11.95
N LYS A 364 -33.99 -12.79 12.85
CA LYS A 364 -35.23 -12.01 12.77
C LYS A 364 -35.08 -11.00 11.63
N ALA A 365 -36.00 -11.03 10.66
CA ALA A 365 -36.02 -10.03 9.61
C ALA A 365 -36.39 -8.65 10.20
N PRO A 366 -35.68 -7.56 9.85
CA PRO A 366 -36.02 -6.22 10.27
C PRO A 366 -37.41 -5.86 9.73
N LYS A 367 -38.20 -5.18 10.56
CA LYS A 367 -39.58 -4.82 10.18
C LYS A 367 -39.67 -3.48 9.46
N ILE A 368 -38.64 -2.64 9.58
CA ILE A 368 -38.65 -1.24 9.14
C ILE A 368 -37.83 -1.00 7.88
N THR A 369 -36.71 -1.71 7.71
CA THR A 369 -35.84 -1.56 6.54
C THR A 369 -35.87 -2.82 5.70
N VAL A 370 -36.14 -2.67 4.41
CA VAL A 370 -35.92 -3.74 3.44
C VAL A 370 -34.41 -3.79 3.18
N GLN A 371 -33.72 -4.63 3.93
CA GLN A 371 -32.31 -4.95 3.67
C GLN A 371 -32.23 -6.13 2.71
N ASP A 372 -31.21 -6.11 1.85
CA ASP A 372 -30.87 -7.26 1.02
C ASP A 372 -30.59 -8.48 1.94
N PRO A 373 -31.27 -9.63 1.74
CA PRO A 373 -31.03 -10.84 2.52
C PRO A 373 -29.55 -11.19 2.66
N ALA A 374 -28.75 -11.02 1.61
CA ALA A 374 -27.32 -11.33 1.66
C ALA A 374 -26.60 -10.52 2.76
N THR A 375 -26.82 -9.21 2.79
CA THR A 375 -26.21 -8.31 3.80
C THR A 375 -26.65 -8.66 5.22
N LEU A 376 -27.94 -8.93 5.41
CA LEU A 376 -28.52 -9.26 6.71
C LEU A 376 -27.94 -10.55 7.31
N TYR A 377 -27.86 -11.61 6.51
CA TYR A 377 -27.36 -12.90 7.01
C TYR A 377 -25.83 -12.91 7.16
N LEU A 378 -25.10 -12.24 6.27
CA LEU A 378 -23.65 -12.08 6.42
C LEU A 378 -23.31 -11.28 7.67
N ASP A 379 -24.03 -10.17 7.92
CA ASP A 379 -23.84 -9.40 9.14
C ASP A 379 -24.18 -10.27 10.37
N ALA A 380 -25.28 -11.03 10.36
CA ALA A 380 -25.60 -11.94 11.47
C ALA A 380 -24.50 -13.00 11.74
N ILE A 381 -23.82 -13.50 10.71
CA ILE A 381 -22.72 -14.47 10.85
C ILE A 381 -21.48 -13.77 11.42
N PHE A 382 -21.00 -12.70 10.78
CA PHE A 382 -19.70 -12.12 11.11
C PHE A 382 -19.73 -11.15 12.29
N THR A 383 -20.88 -10.55 12.63
CA THR A 383 -21.00 -9.61 13.76
C THR A 383 -21.35 -10.28 15.08
N SER A 384 -21.99 -11.46 15.05
CA SER A 384 -22.37 -12.18 16.27
C SER A 384 -21.16 -12.69 17.06
N GLY A 385 -20.04 -12.92 16.35
CA GLY A 385 -18.78 -13.41 16.88
C GLY A 385 -18.86 -14.77 17.57
N PHE A 386 -19.84 -15.58 17.19
CA PHE A 386 -19.86 -17.02 17.42
C PHE A 386 -19.18 -17.79 16.29
N PHE A 387 -19.10 -17.20 15.09
CA PHE A 387 -18.64 -17.88 13.89
C PHE A 387 -17.21 -17.47 13.56
N THR A 388 -16.34 -18.45 13.42
CA THR A 388 -15.02 -18.26 12.81
C THR A 388 -15.05 -18.59 11.32
N ALA A 389 -14.16 -17.98 10.54
CA ALA A 389 -13.95 -18.28 9.13
C ALA A 389 -13.83 -19.79 8.83
N ASN A 390 -13.12 -20.53 9.68
CA ASN A 390 -12.90 -21.97 9.52
C ASN A 390 -14.17 -22.80 9.80
N GLU A 391 -14.98 -22.41 10.78
CA GLU A 391 -16.24 -23.07 11.07
C GLU A 391 -17.26 -22.81 9.98
N VAL A 392 -17.35 -21.58 9.47
CA VAL A 392 -18.20 -21.26 8.33
C VAL A 392 -17.77 -22.06 7.10
N ALA A 393 -16.45 -22.18 6.85
CA ALA A 393 -15.93 -23.01 5.77
C ALA A 393 -16.32 -24.50 5.90
N LYS A 394 -16.26 -25.06 7.11
CA LYS A 394 -16.69 -26.43 7.37
C LYS A 394 -18.21 -26.58 7.26
N ALA A 395 -18.98 -25.63 7.77
CA ALA A 395 -20.44 -25.64 7.68
C ALA A 395 -20.94 -25.56 6.23
N LEU A 396 -20.22 -24.85 5.36
CA LEU A 396 -20.53 -24.79 3.92
C LEU A 396 -20.48 -26.16 3.25
N SER A 397 -19.63 -27.08 3.72
CA SER A 397 -19.60 -28.46 3.20
C SER A 397 -20.89 -29.24 3.51
N ILE A 398 -21.57 -28.88 4.60
CA ILE A 398 -22.89 -29.43 4.97
C ILE A 398 -23.99 -28.80 4.10
N PHE A 399 -23.87 -27.50 3.80
CA PHE A 399 -24.81 -26.81 2.91
C PHE A 399 -24.72 -27.33 1.48
N LYS A 400 -23.50 -27.47 0.93
CA LYS A 400 -23.22 -27.99 -0.41
C LYS A 400 -21.90 -28.76 -0.42
N THR A 401 -21.96 -30.06 -0.74
CA THR A 401 -20.79 -30.96 -0.69
C THR A 401 -19.69 -30.60 -1.68
N THR A 402 -19.99 -29.83 -2.73
CA THR A 402 -19.01 -29.32 -3.71
C THR A 402 -18.42 -27.96 -3.33
N ALA A 403 -18.88 -27.33 -2.25
CA ALA A 403 -18.39 -26.03 -1.82
C ALA A 403 -17.00 -26.18 -1.19
N VAL A 404 -16.00 -25.53 -1.79
CA VAL A 404 -14.64 -25.45 -1.26
C VAL A 404 -14.24 -23.99 -1.22
N ILE A 405 -13.97 -23.47 -0.01
CA ILE A 405 -13.40 -22.14 0.16
C ILE A 405 -11.94 -22.18 -0.27
N LYS A 406 -11.57 -21.30 -1.20
CA LYS A 406 -10.18 -21.11 -1.60
C LYS A 406 -9.49 -20.21 -0.57
N PRO A 407 -8.27 -20.55 -0.13
CA PRO A 407 -7.49 -19.66 0.73
C PRO A 407 -7.15 -18.38 -0.04
N ASN A 408 -7.14 -17.23 0.64
CA ASN A 408 -6.76 -15.90 0.15
C ASN A 408 -7.79 -15.11 -0.70
N VAL A 409 -9.05 -15.55 -0.76
CA VAL A 409 -10.15 -14.75 -1.35
C VAL A 409 -11.11 -14.38 -0.22
N ASP A 410 -11.75 -13.20 -0.29
CA ASP A 410 -12.73 -12.77 0.72
C ASP A 410 -13.82 -13.84 0.89
N ILE A 411 -14.01 -14.27 2.13
CA ILE A 411 -14.94 -15.33 2.49
C ILE A 411 -16.37 -14.85 2.23
N LYS A 412 -16.67 -13.56 2.41
CA LYS A 412 -18.00 -13.00 2.15
C LYS A 412 -18.39 -13.13 0.68
N GLU A 413 -17.49 -12.74 -0.23
CA GLU A 413 -17.71 -12.86 -1.69
C GLU A 413 -17.87 -14.32 -2.13
N GLN A 414 -17.08 -15.23 -1.54
CA GLN A 414 -17.21 -16.66 -1.82
C GLN A 414 -18.54 -17.24 -1.35
N ILE A 415 -19.02 -16.84 -0.15
CA ILE A 415 -20.34 -17.26 0.35
C ILE A 415 -21.44 -16.74 -0.59
N CYS A 416 -21.39 -15.46 -0.99
CA CYS A 416 -22.34 -14.92 -1.96
C CYS A 416 -22.37 -15.73 -3.24
N ALA A 417 -21.21 -16.00 -3.85
CA ALA A 417 -21.13 -16.77 -5.09
C ALA A 417 -21.66 -18.21 -4.94
N ILE A 418 -21.46 -18.86 -3.79
CA ILE A 418 -21.99 -20.20 -3.51
C ILE A 418 -23.51 -20.18 -3.39
N VAL A 419 -24.06 -19.19 -2.67
CA VAL A 419 -25.51 -19.05 -2.49
C VAL A 419 -26.19 -18.65 -3.80
N GLU A 420 -25.61 -17.72 -4.56
CA GLU A 420 -26.09 -17.36 -5.90
C GLU A 420 -26.13 -18.57 -6.83
N ALA A 421 -25.07 -19.39 -6.85
CA ALA A 421 -25.07 -20.63 -7.63
C ALA A 421 -26.14 -21.63 -7.18
N GLU A 422 -26.50 -21.64 -5.89
CA GLU A 422 -27.60 -22.45 -5.38
C GLU A 422 -28.97 -21.89 -5.80
N ILE A 423 -29.16 -20.57 -5.72
CA ILE A 423 -30.37 -19.88 -6.20
C ILE A 423 -30.56 -20.15 -7.70
N TYR A 424 -29.50 -20.04 -8.52
CA TYR A 424 -29.57 -20.38 -9.95
C TYR A 424 -29.91 -21.85 -10.20
N SER A 425 -29.50 -22.76 -9.33
CA SER A 425 -29.82 -24.18 -9.45
C SER A 425 -31.27 -24.51 -9.06
N GLU A 426 -31.83 -23.83 -8.05
CA GLU A 426 -33.23 -24.00 -7.63
C GLU A 426 -34.23 -23.33 -8.59
N THR A 427 -33.83 -22.22 -9.22
CA THR A 427 -34.67 -21.45 -10.17
C THR A 427 -34.81 -22.10 -11.54
N GLY A 428 -33.89 -23.01 -11.92
CA GLY A 428 -33.98 -23.76 -13.17
C GLY A 428 -34.04 -22.92 -14.45
N GLY A 429 -33.65 -21.63 -14.38
CA GLY A 429 -33.73 -20.67 -15.49
C GLY A 429 -35.14 -20.15 -15.81
N GLN A 430 -36.08 -20.24 -14.87
CA GLN A 430 -37.39 -19.59 -14.97
C GLN A 430 -37.29 -18.10 -14.61
N ASP A 431 -38.10 -17.26 -15.27
CA ASP A 431 -38.25 -15.85 -14.90
C ASP A 431 -39.22 -15.75 -13.71
N PHE A 432 -38.77 -15.17 -12.60
CA PHE A 432 -39.55 -14.96 -11.37
C PHE A 432 -39.99 -13.51 -11.26
N ASP A 433 -41.08 -13.26 -10.52
CA ASP A 433 -41.41 -11.91 -10.03
C ASP A 433 -40.41 -11.48 -8.94
N ASP A 434 -40.24 -10.18 -8.73
CA ASP A 434 -39.26 -9.64 -7.78
C ASP A 434 -39.53 -10.14 -6.34
N ASP A 435 -40.80 -10.25 -5.96
CA ASP A 435 -41.23 -10.77 -4.65
C ASP A 435 -40.93 -12.27 -4.49
N GLU A 436 -41.16 -13.06 -5.55
CA GLU A 436 -40.88 -14.50 -5.54
C GLU A 436 -39.37 -14.76 -5.49
N TYR A 437 -38.58 -13.95 -6.20
CA TYR A 437 -37.12 -14.01 -6.14
C TYR A 437 -36.59 -13.65 -4.74
N LEU A 438 -37.14 -12.60 -4.11
CA LEU A 438 -36.78 -12.20 -2.74
C LEU A 438 -37.11 -13.30 -1.70
N GLU A 439 -38.29 -13.94 -1.80
CA GLU A 439 -38.65 -15.04 -0.90
C GLU A 439 -37.69 -16.24 -1.07
N MET A 440 -37.33 -16.57 -2.32
CA MET A 440 -36.39 -17.64 -2.62
C MET A 440 -34.97 -17.34 -2.12
N THR A 441 -34.48 -16.12 -2.33
CA THR A 441 -33.16 -15.70 -1.81
C THR A 441 -33.14 -15.75 -0.28
N GLN A 442 -34.18 -15.23 0.39
CA GLN A 442 -34.31 -15.28 1.85
C GLN A 442 -34.32 -16.72 2.37
N ARG A 443 -35.00 -17.63 1.67
CA ARG A 443 -35.02 -19.06 2.00
C ARG A 443 -33.63 -19.68 1.90
N CYS A 444 -32.90 -19.44 0.81
CA CYS A 444 -31.54 -19.97 0.62
C CYS A 444 -30.58 -19.47 1.71
N TRP A 445 -30.60 -18.17 2.01
CA TRP A 445 -29.77 -17.58 3.06
C TRP A 445 -30.15 -18.07 4.47
N SER A 446 -31.46 -18.23 4.75
CA SER A 446 -31.92 -18.79 6.03
C SER A 446 -31.43 -20.22 6.25
N ARG A 447 -31.39 -21.03 5.18
CA ARG A 447 -30.90 -22.40 5.21
C ARG A 447 -29.39 -22.43 5.47
N LEU A 448 -28.62 -21.59 4.78
CA LEU A 448 -27.18 -21.47 5.02
C LEU A 448 -26.89 -21.06 6.47
N TYR A 449 -27.58 -20.04 6.98
CA TYR A 449 -27.43 -19.60 8.36
C TYR A 449 -27.77 -20.72 9.36
N SER A 450 -28.86 -21.44 9.14
CA SER A 450 -29.26 -22.56 9.99
C SER A 450 -28.20 -23.68 10.00
N CYS A 451 -27.61 -24.02 8.85
CA CYS A 451 -26.51 -24.97 8.76
C CYS A 451 -25.28 -24.50 9.54
N CYS A 452 -24.89 -23.23 9.40
CA CYS A 452 -23.79 -22.64 10.16
C CYS A 452 -24.07 -22.68 11.67
N SER A 453 -25.25 -22.22 12.11
CA SER A 453 -25.63 -22.21 13.53
C SER A 453 -25.64 -23.62 14.12
N GLN A 454 -26.24 -24.60 13.42
CA GLN A 454 -26.28 -25.98 13.90
C GLN A 454 -24.89 -26.60 14.02
N PHE A 455 -24.00 -26.36 13.05
CA PHE A 455 -22.62 -26.83 13.10
C PHE A 455 -21.88 -26.27 14.32
N VAL A 456 -21.95 -24.95 14.52
CA VAL A 456 -21.31 -24.29 15.67
C VAL A 456 -21.93 -24.75 16.99
N ILE A 457 -23.26 -24.85 17.09
CA ILE A 457 -23.94 -25.35 18.30
C ILE A 457 -23.46 -26.75 18.65
N SER A 458 -23.33 -27.65 17.66
CA SER A 458 -22.83 -29.00 17.88
C SER A 458 -21.36 -29.02 18.31
N GLY A 459 -20.53 -28.15 17.75
CA GLY A 459 -19.10 -28.08 18.08
C GLY A 459 -18.79 -27.36 19.41
N MET A 460 -19.70 -26.51 19.90
CA MET A 460 -19.61 -25.81 21.19
C MET A 460 -20.07 -26.66 22.39
N LEU A 461 -20.53 -27.89 22.18
CA LEU A 461 -20.96 -28.75 23.27
C LEU A 461 -19.76 -29.10 24.19
N PRO A 462 -19.86 -28.88 25.52
CA PRO A 462 -18.76 -29.17 26.43
C PRO A 462 -18.49 -30.68 26.51
N LEU A 463 -17.29 -31.07 26.10
CA LEU A 463 -16.79 -32.45 26.17
C LEU A 463 -16.15 -32.77 27.52
N GLY A 464 -15.58 -31.77 28.19
CA GLY A 464 -14.80 -31.92 29.43
C GLY A 464 -14.45 -30.57 30.05
N MET A 465 -13.85 -30.61 31.23
CA MET A 465 -13.66 -29.43 32.08
C MET A 465 -12.24 -29.33 32.66
N VAL A 466 -11.74 -28.10 32.80
CA VAL A 466 -10.40 -27.80 33.35
C VAL A 466 -10.48 -26.57 34.26
N TRP A 467 -9.92 -26.64 35.46
CA TRP A 467 -9.91 -25.54 36.42
C TRP A 467 -8.57 -24.78 36.42
N LEU A 468 -8.57 -23.50 36.04
CA LEU A 468 -7.37 -22.64 35.98
C LEU A 468 -6.94 -22.04 37.33
N GLY A 469 -7.70 -22.27 38.41
CA GLY A 469 -7.55 -21.57 39.68
C GLY A 469 -8.39 -20.29 39.77
N SER A 470 -8.60 -19.58 38.66
CA SER A 470 -9.44 -18.38 38.61
C SER A 470 -10.79 -18.62 37.93
N SER A 471 -10.80 -19.38 36.84
CA SER A 471 -11.99 -19.68 36.04
C SER A 471 -12.02 -21.14 35.58
N LEU A 472 -13.22 -21.61 35.19
CA LEU A 472 -13.41 -22.93 34.60
C LEU A 472 -13.32 -22.83 33.08
N ILE A 473 -12.54 -23.69 32.44
CA ILE A 473 -12.52 -23.89 31.00
C ILE A 473 -13.35 -25.11 30.64
N LEU A 474 -14.19 -24.97 29.61
CA LEU A 474 -14.90 -26.06 28.97
C LEU A 474 -14.22 -26.40 27.65
N THR A 475 -13.75 -27.63 27.49
CA THR A 475 -13.16 -28.11 26.24
C THR A 475 -14.26 -28.52 25.26
N GLN A 476 -14.13 -28.14 24.00
CA GLN A 476 -15.14 -28.27 22.94
C GLN A 476 -14.50 -28.83 21.64
N GLU A 477 -15.31 -29.21 20.65
CA GLU A 477 -14.80 -29.59 19.32
C GLU A 477 -14.29 -28.36 18.54
N CYS A 478 -14.88 -27.21 18.77
CA CYS A 478 -14.45 -25.96 18.16
C CYS A 478 -13.28 -25.28 18.87
N GLY A 479 -12.87 -25.77 20.05
CA GLY A 479 -11.79 -25.17 20.84
C GLY A 479 -12.09 -25.26 22.33
N PHE A 480 -12.13 -24.10 23.01
CA PHE A 480 -12.49 -24.03 24.41
C PHE A 480 -13.33 -22.78 24.70
N SER A 481 -14.16 -22.84 25.75
CA SER A 481 -14.87 -21.68 26.29
C SER A 481 -14.51 -21.47 27.75
N MET A 482 -14.58 -20.22 28.21
CA MET A 482 -14.27 -19.85 29.59
C MET A 482 -15.55 -19.47 30.32
N VAL A 483 -15.77 -20.06 31.49
CA VAL A 483 -16.90 -19.75 32.36
C VAL A 483 -16.53 -18.55 33.23
N MET A 484 -17.44 -17.58 33.27
CA MET A 484 -17.29 -16.37 34.06
C MET A 484 -18.43 -16.20 35.04
N GLU A 485 -18.18 -15.43 36.09
CA GLU A 485 -19.24 -14.95 36.95
C GLU A 485 -20.04 -13.86 36.23
N MET A 486 -21.36 -14.01 36.21
CA MET A 486 -22.27 -13.08 35.53
C MET A 486 -22.59 -11.90 36.43
N ASN A 487 -22.48 -10.69 35.90
CA ASN A 487 -22.91 -9.48 36.60
C ASN A 487 -24.43 -9.53 36.88
N PRO A 488 -24.91 -9.03 38.03
CA PRO A 488 -26.34 -9.04 38.37
C PRO A 488 -27.23 -8.39 37.29
N LEU A 489 -26.77 -7.29 36.70
CA LEU A 489 -27.44 -6.63 35.59
C LEU A 489 -27.62 -7.54 34.36
N GLN A 490 -26.55 -8.24 33.95
CA GLN A 490 -26.59 -9.16 32.83
C GLN A 490 -27.46 -10.38 33.13
N LEU A 491 -27.38 -10.91 34.34
CA LEU A 491 -28.20 -12.04 34.78
C LEU A 491 -29.69 -11.70 34.69
N LEU A 492 -30.11 -10.55 35.25
CA LEU A 492 -31.50 -10.11 35.23
C LEU A 492 -31.99 -9.74 33.83
N TYR A 493 -31.11 -9.27 32.94
CA TYR A 493 -31.51 -8.97 31.57
C TYR A 493 -31.65 -10.22 30.70
N LEU A 494 -30.69 -11.16 30.79
CA LEU A 494 -30.63 -12.34 29.91
C LEU A 494 -31.49 -13.51 30.39
N THR A 495 -31.71 -13.66 31.69
CA THR A 495 -32.38 -14.83 32.28
C THR A 495 -33.70 -14.47 32.93
N ARG A 496 -34.72 -15.33 32.85
CA ARG A 496 -36.05 -15.10 33.45
C ARG A 496 -36.10 -15.22 34.99
N VAL A 497 -34.95 -15.11 35.67
CA VAL A 497 -34.89 -15.12 37.13
C VAL A 497 -35.61 -13.89 37.68
N PRO A 498 -36.56 -14.02 38.62
CA PRO A 498 -37.25 -12.88 39.16
C PRO A 498 -36.34 -12.12 40.13
N ALA A 499 -36.44 -10.80 40.12
CA ALA A 499 -35.59 -9.89 40.88
C ALA A 499 -35.65 -10.13 42.40
N SER A 500 -36.72 -10.76 42.89
CA SER A 500 -36.91 -11.14 44.29
C SER A 500 -35.80 -12.05 44.87
N HIS A 501 -35.07 -12.79 44.01
CA HIS A 501 -33.92 -13.59 44.44
C HIS A 501 -32.70 -12.75 44.83
N PHE A 502 -32.64 -11.48 44.38
CA PHE A 502 -31.52 -10.57 44.62
C PHE A 502 -32.00 -9.26 45.26
N PRO A 503 -32.48 -9.29 46.52
CA PRO A 503 -33.07 -8.12 47.18
C PRO A 503 -32.08 -6.96 47.39
N CYS A 504 -30.77 -7.23 47.32
CA CYS A 504 -29.73 -6.20 47.38
C CYS A 504 -29.65 -5.35 46.10
N VAL A 505 -30.25 -5.80 45.00
CA VAL A 505 -30.20 -5.16 43.68
C VAL A 505 -31.45 -4.29 43.49
N ILE A 506 -31.37 -3.04 43.92
CA ILE A 506 -32.51 -2.09 43.97
C ILE A 506 -33.14 -1.85 42.58
N TYR A 507 -32.33 -1.91 41.52
CA TYR A 507 -32.81 -1.74 40.15
C TYR A 507 -33.39 -3.02 39.51
N GLY A 508 -33.37 -4.16 40.22
CA GLY A 508 -33.70 -5.44 39.60
C GLY A 508 -35.15 -5.55 39.11
N GLU A 509 -36.11 -5.05 39.89
CA GLU A 509 -37.52 -5.03 39.50
C GLU A 509 -37.79 -4.18 38.25
N LEU A 510 -37.01 -3.10 38.07
CA LEU A 510 -37.11 -2.24 36.89
C LEU A 510 -36.63 -2.99 35.65
N VAL A 511 -35.45 -3.62 35.73
CA VAL A 511 -34.87 -4.38 34.60
C VAL A 511 -35.78 -5.54 34.19
N GLU A 512 -36.35 -6.26 35.16
CA GLU A 512 -37.29 -7.35 34.89
C GLU A 512 -38.53 -6.88 34.13
N LYS A 513 -39.12 -5.75 34.54
CA LYS A 513 -40.27 -5.14 33.87
C LYS A 513 -39.93 -4.67 32.46
N VAL A 514 -38.80 -3.97 32.28
CA VAL A 514 -38.35 -3.41 30.98
C VAL A 514 -38.06 -4.51 29.95
N ARG A 515 -37.51 -5.64 30.39
CA ARG A 515 -37.24 -6.79 29.51
C ARG A 515 -38.49 -7.38 28.89
N ASN A 516 -39.59 -7.43 29.64
CA ASN A 516 -40.83 -8.09 29.22
C ASN A 516 -41.66 -7.25 28.22
N ILE A 517 -41.32 -5.99 28.00
CA ILE A 517 -42.00 -5.09 27.05
C ILE A 517 -41.41 -5.30 25.64
N ASP A 518 -42.28 -5.42 24.66
CA ASP A 518 -41.91 -5.55 23.25
C ASP A 518 -41.74 -4.15 22.63
N LEU A 519 -40.50 -3.82 22.29
CA LEU A 519 -40.10 -2.51 21.76
C LEU A 519 -39.28 -2.65 20.46
N GLU A 520 -39.27 -3.83 19.84
CA GLU A 520 -38.32 -4.18 18.78
C GLU A 520 -38.28 -3.17 17.61
N CYS A 521 -39.45 -2.74 17.12
CA CYS A 521 -39.53 -1.76 16.03
C CYS A 521 -38.93 -0.40 16.41
N GLY A 522 -39.19 0.10 17.61
CA GLY A 522 -38.60 1.36 18.06
C GLY A 522 -37.08 1.27 18.26
N LEU A 523 -36.59 0.12 18.71
CA LEU A 523 -35.16 -0.13 18.88
C LEU A 523 -34.43 -0.17 17.53
N GLU A 524 -34.98 -0.86 16.52
CA GLU A 524 -34.42 -0.90 15.16
C GLU A 524 -34.27 0.51 14.57
N ARG A 525 -35.30 1.35 14.67
CA ARG A 525 -35.24 2.76 14.20
C ARG A 525 -34.18 3.56 14.95
N LEU A 526 -34.01 3.29 16.25
CA LEU A 526 -33.07 4.01 17.09
C LEU A 526 -31.61 3.62 16.81
N GLU A 527 -31.32 2.33 16.58
CA GLU A 527 -29.98 1.89 16.14
C GLU A 527 -29.62 2.48 14.77
N LEU A 528 -30.58 2.50 13.83
CA LEU A 528 -30.37 3.10 12.51
C LEU A 528 -30.11 4.61 12.59
N GLY A 529 -30.87 5.33 13.42
CA GLY A 529 -30.68 6.77 13.62
C GLY A 529 -29.31 7.08 14.22
N LEU A 530 -28.86 6.29 15.20
CA LEU A 530 -27.52 6.41 15.79
C LEU A 530 -26.41 6.13 14.77
N LEU A 531 -26.57 5.12 13.90
CA LEU A 531 -25.61 4.81 12.85
C LEU A 531 -25.50 5.93 11.80
N LEU A 532 -26.62 6.59 11.48
CA LEU A 532 -26.67 7.70 10.53
C LEU A 532 -26.21 9.03 11.13
N GLY A 533 -26.04 9.11 12.45
CA GLY A 533 -25.65 10.36 13.14
C GLY A 533 -26.78 11.38 13.22
N GLU A 534 -28.04 10.93 13.20
CA GLU A 534 -29.19 11.81 13.39
C GLU A 534 -29.27 12.32 14.84
N SER A 535 -29.98 13.44 15.07
CA SER A 535 -30.08 13.99 16.43
C SER A 535 -30.94 13.10 17.34
N MET A 536 -30.46 12.82 18.55
CA MET A 536 -31.18 11.95 19.51
C MET A 536 -32.67 12.30 19.72
N PRO A 537 -33.07 13.59 19.87
CA PRO A 537 -34.48 13.93 20.06
C PRO A 537 -35.38 13.58 18.86
N THR A 538 -34.88 13.73 17.62
CA THR A 538 -35.67 13.42 16.42
C THR A 538 -35.82 11.91 16.23
N ILE A 539 -34.74 11.15 16.45
CA ILE A 539 -34.78 9.69 16.37
C ILE A 539 -35.77 9.12 17.41
N LEU A 540 -35.75 9.67 18.63
CA LEU A 540 -36.61 9.22 19.72
C LEU A 540 -38.09 9.46 19.43
N SER A 541 -38.45 10.62 18.89
CA SER A 541 -39.84 10.90 18.51
C SER A 541 -40.33 9.97 17.42
N ASP A 542 -39.49 9.70 16.40
CA ASP A 542 -39.83 8.80 15.29
C ASP A 542 -39.99 7.35 15.80
N ALA A 543 -39.06 6.88 16.62
CA ALA A 543 -39.09 5.56 17.21
C ALA A 543 -40.32 5.37 18.13
N ALA A 544 -40.66 6.37 18.93
CA ALA A 544 -41.83 6.34 19.80
C ALA A 544 -43.14 6.27 18.99
N GLN A 545 -43.25 7.05 17.90
CA GLN A 545 -44.41 7.01 16.99
C GLN A 545 -44.60 5.62 16.35
N LEU A 546 -43.53 4.96 15.92
CA LEU A 546 -43.60 3.61 15.34
C LEU A 546 -44.11 2.57 16.35
N VAL A 547 -43.71 2.68 17.61
CA VAL A 547 -44.21 1.79 18.68
C VAL A 547 -45.68 2.08 18.99
N LEU A 548 -46.05 3.36 19.12
CA LEU A 548 -47.45 3.77 19.37
C LEU A 548 -48.40 3.34 18.24
N ALA A 549 -47.93 3.38 16.99
CA ALA A 549 -48.69 2.93 15.83
C ALA A 549 -49.02 1.42 15.89
N GLN A 550 -48.15 0.61 16.50
CA GLN A 550 -48.35 -0.83 16.66
C GLN A 550 -49.11 -1.20 17.95
N ARG A 551 -48.96 -0.43 19.04
CA ARG A 551 -49.63 -0.68 20.33
C ARG A 551 -50.05 0.63 21.03
N PRO A 552 -51.33 1.03 20.94
CA PRO A 552 -51.80 2.30 21.53
C PRO A 552 -52.16 2.24 23.04
N ASN A 553 -52.17 1.07 23.71
CA ASN A 553 -52.89 0.87 24.98
C ASN A 553 -52.08 0.29 26.17
N GLU A 554 -50.76 0.26 26.15
CA GLU A 554 -50.00 -0.17 27.34
C GLU A 554 -49.80 1.01 28.32
N ASN A 555 -50.30 0.87 29.55
CA ASN A 555 -50.15 1.87 30.62
C ASN A 555 -48.69 1.93 31.10
N CYS A 556 -47.82 2.57 30.33
CA CYS A 556 -46.40 2.72 30.67
C CYS A 556 -46.15 3.62 31.90
N GLN A 557 -47.17 4.37 32.37
CA GLN A 557 -47.06 5.25 33.53
C GLN A 557 -46.82 4.51 34.87
N ALA A 558 -47.19 3.22 34.97
CA ALA A 558 -46.98 2.44 36.20
C ALA A 558 -45.50 2.11 36.50
N PHE A 559 -44.60 2.30 35.53
CA PHE A 559 -43.16 1.99 35.64
C PHE A 559 -42.35 3.05 36.40
N LEU A 560 -42.83 4.30 36.46
CA LEU A 560 -42.10 5.47 36.98
C LEU A 560 -42.08 5.60 38.52
N SER A 561 -42.81 4.73 39.24
CA SER A 561 -42.96 4.81 40.70
C SER A 561 -41.76 4.33 41.51
N THR A 562 -40.67 3.90 40.86
CA THR A 562 -39.52 3.28 41.52
C THR A 562 -38.32 4.22 41.58
N GLY A 563 -37.82 4.52 42.79
CA GLY A 563 -36.57 5.28 43.03
C GLY A 563 -35.28 4.57 42.59
N SER A 564 -35.39 3.62 41.67
CA SER A 564 -34.37 2.66 41.22
C SER A 564 -33.46 3.22 40.12
N PHE A 565 -33.88 4.27 39.40
CA PHE A 565 -33.13 4.86 38.29
C PHE A 565 -31.74 5.36 38.71
N ARG A 566 -31.59 5.94 39.91
CA ARG A 566 -30.27 6.42 40.38
C ARG A 566 -29.28 5.28 40.61
N ALA A 567 -29.75 4.16 41.16
CA ALA A 567 -28.90 2.99 41.38
C ALA A 567 -28.48 2.36 40.04
N LEU A 568 -29.40 2.29 39.08
CA LEU A 568 -29.11 1.80 37.74
C LEU A 568 -28.14 2.72 36.98
N LEU A 569 -28.34 4.04 37.06
CA LEU A 569 -27.42 5.03 36.47
C LEU A 569 -26.02 4.93 37.07
N ALA A 570 -25.89 4.65 38.37
CA ALA A 570 -24.58 4.46 39.01
C ALA A 570 -23.85 3.22 38.45
N GLU A 571 -24.56 2.11 38.25
CA GLU A 571 -23.97 0.90 37.66
C GLU A 571 -23.65 1.06 36.17
N LEU A 572 -24.49 1.77 35.40
CA LEU A 572 -24.21 2.04 33.99
C LEU A 572 -23.07 3.04 33.78
N ASN A 573 -22.74 3.87 34.77
CA ASN A 573 -21.60 4.81 34.74
C ASN A 573 -20.30 4.22 35.28
N GLU A 574 -20.29 2.95 35.70
CA GLU A 574 -19.10 2.27 36.23
C GLU A 574 -17.83 2.42 35.37
N PRO A 575 -17.88 2.33 34.02
CA PRO A 575 -16.68 2.51 33.20
C PRO A 575 -16.04 3.91 33.32
N GLN A 576 -16.83 4.93 33.67
CA GLN A 576 -16.34 6.30 33.81
C GLN A 576 -15.54 6.50 35.13
N SER A 577 -15.83 5.73 36.17
CA SER A 577 -15.17 5.88 37.47
C SER A 577 -13.97 4.95 37.67
N HIS A 578 -13.70 4.04 36.73
CA HIS A 578 -12.64 3.05 36.86
C HIS A 578 -11.24 3.69 36.79
N MET A 579 -10.47 3.52 37.86
CA MET A 579 -9.05 3.87 37.94
C MET A 579 -8.20 2.66 37.53
N PHE A 580 -7.17 2.88 36.71
CA PHE A 580 -6.23 1.81 36.35
C PHE A 580 -5.44 1.38 37.56
N ASP A 581 -5.45 0.09 37.87
CA ASP A 581 -4.50 -0.47 38.82
C ASP A 581 -3.15 -0.56 38.11
N GLY A 582 -2.13 0.12 38.65
CA GLY A 582 -0.80 0.22 38.06
C GLY A 582 0.05 -1.03 38.25
N SER A 583 -0.57 -2.22 38.27
CA SER A 583 0.17 -3.47 38.47
C SER A 583 0.94 -3.84 37.19
N ASP A 584 2.24 -4.12 37.34
CA ASP A 584 3.13 -4.56 36.24
C ASP A 584 2.77 -5.96 35.69
N ARG A 585 1.71 -6.61 36.19
CA ARG A 585 1.32 -7.98 35.82
C ARG A 585 0.39 -7.96 34.61
N ARG A 586 0.96 -8.35 33.46
CA ARG A 586 0.26 -8.41 32.18
C ARG A 586 -0.33 -9.81 31.97
N MET A 587 -1.61 -9.99 32.29
CA MET A 587 -2.35 -11.21 31.96
C MET A 587 -3.13 -11.04 30.65
N PHE A 588 -3.57 -12.13 30.02
CA PHE A 588 -4.44 -12.10 28.83
C PHE A 588 -3.87 -11.45 27.56
N CYS A 589 -2.53 -11.43 27.38
CA CYS A 589 -1.87 -10.81 26.22
C CYS A 589 -1.69 -11.75 25.00
N SER A 590 -2.14 -13.01 25.06
CA SER A 590 -2.20 -13.89 23.88
C SER A 590 -3.41 -13.55 22.98
N ASN A 591 -3.44 -14.05 21.75
CA ASN A 591 -4.57 -13.90 20.85
C ASN A 591 -5.86 -14.51 21.43
N SER A 592 -5.77 -15.64 22.15
CA SER A 592 -6.93 -16.27 22.80
C SER A 592 -7.38 -15.49 24.04
N GLY A 593 -6.45 -14.92 24.81
CA GLY A 593 -6.73 -14.00 25.91
C GLY A 593 -7.38 -12.69 25.44
N LEU A 594 -6.82 -12.08 24.39
CA LEU A 594 -7.38 -10.89 23.73
C LEU A 594 -8.78 -11.17 23.19
N PHE A 595 -8.99 -12.32 22.54
CA PHE A 595 -10.31 -12.72 22.07
C PHE A 595 -11.29 -12.86 23.25
N ALA A 596 -10.88 -13.48 24.36
CA ALA A 596 -11.71 -13.57 25.56
C ALA A 596 -12.06 -12.17 26.13
N VAL A 597 -11.13 -11.21 26.15
CA VAL A 597 -11.42 -9.84 26.60
C VAL A 597 -12.38 -9.14 25.64
N THR A 598 -12.16 -9.25 24.33
CA THR A 598 -13.01 -8.56 23.33
C THR A 598 -14.41 -9.16 23.23
N SER A 599 -14.56 -10.48 23.32
CA SER A 599 -15.87 -11.13 23.28
C SER A 599 -16.70 -10.77 24.51
N THR A 600 -16.07 -10.73 25.69
CA THR A 600 -16.74 -10.38 26.94
C THR A 600 -17.03 -8.89 27.05
N PHE A 601 -16.18 -8.05 26.46
CA PHE A 601 -16.46 -6.63 26.25
C PHE A 601 -17.66 -6.40 25.33
N ARG A 602 -17.80 -7.17 24.23
CA ARG A 602 -19.00 -7.11 23.38
C ARG A 602 -20.27 -7.47 24.14
N ASP A 603 -20.26 -8.54 24.94
CA ASP A 603 -21.40 -8.94 25.76
C ASP A 603 -21.71 -7.90 26.85
N PHE A 604 -20.67 -7.28 27.41
CA PHE A 604 -20.78 -6.17 28.35
C PHE A 604 -21.48 -4.94 27.73
N CYS A 605 -21.07 -4.53 26.53
CA CYS A 605 -21.63 -3.39 25.81
C CYS A 605 -23.03 -3.64 25.26
N SER A 606 -23.27 -4.82 24.65
CA SER A 606 -24.55 -5.13 24.00
C SER A 606 -25.73 -5.16 24.98
N VAL A 607 -25.55 -5.75 26.16
CA VAL A 607 -26.60 -5.79 27.20
C VAL A 607 -26.90 -4.37 27.69
N ARG A 608 -25.88 -3.56 27.96
CA ARG A 608 -26.03 -2.20 28.48
C ARG A 608 -26.63 -1.26 27.44
N LEU A 609 -26.19 -1.33 26.19
CA LEU A 609 -26.77 -0.57 25.08
C LEU A 609 -28.27 -0.88 24.92
N ARG A 610 -28.63 -2.17 24.81
CA ARG A 610 -30.04 -2.56 24.64
C ARG A 610 -30.91 -2.16 25.83
N LEU A 611 -30.37 -2.18 27.05
CA LEU A 611 -31.08 -1.69 28.23
C LEU A 611 -31.27 -0.17 28.17
N CYS A 612 -30.22 0.61 27.86
CA CYS A 612 -30.28 2.07 27.73
C CYS A 612 -31.31 2.50 26.69
N MET A 613 -31.28 1.88 25.50
CA MET A 613 -32.22 2.18 24.42
C MET A 613 -33.67 1.89 24.82
N ARG A 614 -33.94 0.72 25.43
CA ARG A 614 -35.28 0.36 25.91
C ARG A 614 -35.79 1.35 26.96
N LEU A 615 -34.94 1.72 27.92
CA LEU A 615 -35.30 2.69 28.95
C LEU A 615 -35.57 4.07 28.36
N LEU A 616 -34.73 4.54 27.44
CA LEU A 616 -34.88 5.84 26.80
C LEU A 616 -36.17 5.93 26.00
N LEU A 617 -36.48 4.90 25.21
CA LEU A 617 -37.74 4.81 24.45
C LEU A 617 -38.96 4.73 25.36
N LEU A 618 -38.90 3.98 26.46
CA LEU A 618 -39.97 3.93 27.47
C LEU A 618 -40.19 5.28 28.15
N LEU A 619 -39.12 6.00 28.50
CA LEU A 619 -39.21 7.32 29.09
C LEU A 619 -39.87 8.33 28.14
N GLU A 620 -39.66 8.17 26.83
CA GLU A 620 -40.30 8.98 25.80
C GLU A 620 -41.79 8.66 25.66
N LEU A 621 -42.15 7.37 25.59
CA LEU A 621 -43.54 6.90 25.55
C LEU A 621 -44.37 7.29 26.77
N CYS A 622 -43.74 7.48 27.94
CA CYS A 622 -44.43 7.83 29.18
C CYS A 622 -44.72 9.33 29.36
N GLU A 623 -44.24 10.21 28.46
CA GLU A 623 -44.34 11.68 28.59
C GLU A 623 -43.93 12.21 29.99
N SER A 624 -42.91 11.61 30.61
CA SER A 624 -42.52 11.96 31.98
C SER A 624 -41.59 13.19 32.04
N ASN A 625 -41.84 14.08 33.02
CA ASN A 625 -41.13 15.35 33.25
C ASN A 625 -39.65 15.20 33.71
N CYS A 626 -39.04 14.02 33.63
CA CYS A 626 -37.66 13.79 34.07
C CYS A 626 -36.64 14.07 32.94
N SER A 627 -36.54 15.34 32.52
CA SER A 627 -35.60 15.76 31.46
C SER A 627 -34.15 15.37 31.76
N GLU A 628 -33.70 15.54 33.02
CA GLU A 628 -32.34 15.19 33.46
C GLU A 628 -32.03 13.68 33.33
N VAL A 629 -33.00 12.83 33.63
CA VAL A 629 -32.83 11.36 33.52
C VAL A 629 -32.78 10.97 32.05
N LYS A 630 -33.63 11.57 31.21
CA LYS A 630 -33.61 11.36 29.75
C LYS A 630 -32.27 11.77 29.14
N THR A 631 -31.72 12.93 29.51
CA THR A 631 -30.41 13.39 28.99
C THR A 631 -29.27 12.46 29.41
N ASN A 632 -29.27 11.98 30.65
CA ASN A 632 -28.24 11.06 31.14
C ASN A 632 -28.29 9.71 30.41
N PHE A 633 -29.49 9.14 30.20
CA PHE A 633 -29.61 7.91 29.42
C PHE A 633 -29.30 8.10 27.93
N ALA A 634 -29.58 9.26 27.35
CA ALA A 634 -29.19 9.57 25.97
C ALA A 634 -27.66 9.60 25.81
N GLN A 635 -26.94 10.28 26.71
CA GLN A 635 -25.47 10.29 26.72
C GLN A 635 -24.88 8.88 26.91
N LEU A 636 -25.45 8.10 27.82
CA LEU A 636 -25.05 6.71 28.03
C LEU A 636 -25.33 5.85 26.79
N CYS A 637 -26.45 6.07 26.10
CA CYS A 637 -26.80 5.36 24.88
C CYS A 637 -25.78 5.66 23.78
N GLU A 638 -25.42 6.92 23.57
CA GLU A 638 -24.37 7.32 22.61
C GLU A 638 -23.01 6.68 22.97
N ALA A 639 -22.61 6.74 24.25
CA ALA A 639 -21.37 6.12 24.72
C ALA A 639 -21.33 4.62 24.47
N TYR A 640 -22.36 3.88 24.92
CA TYR A 640 -22.42 2.44 24.70
C TYR A 640 -22.59 2.06 23.23
N PHE A 641 -23.21 2.90 22.41
CA PHE A 641 -23.32 2.68 20.97
C PHE A 641 -21.95 2.75 20.30
N VAL A 642 -21.12 3.74 20.64
CA VAL A 642 -19.74 3.79 20.13
C VAL A 642 -18.95 2.55 20.55
N LEU A 643 -19.01 2.16 21.83
CA LEU A 643 -18.30 0.97 22.30
C LEU A 643 -18.78 -0.30 21.57
N TYR A 644 -20.09 -0.46 21.39
CA TYR A 644 -20.66 -1.57 20.63
C TYR A 644 -20.27 -1.52 19.15
N TRP A 645 -20.25 -0.33 18.54
CA TRP A 645 -19.81 -0.12 17.17
C TRP A 645 -18.37 -0.60 16.96
N THR A 646 -17.45 -0.37 17.92
CA THR A 646 -16.08 -0.91 17.84
C THR A 646 -16.00 -2.44 17.94
N CYS A 647 -17.02 -3.11 18.47
CA CYS A 647 -17.09 -4.57 18.56
C CYS A 647 -17.63 -5.21 17.28
N VAL A 648 -18.53 -4.50 16.60
CA VAL A 648 -19.28 -5.00 15.43
C VAL A 648 -18.61 -4.65 14.12
N THR A 649 -17.95 -3.49 14.06
CA THR A 649 -17.25 -3.06 12.86
C THR A 649 -15.86 -3.67 12.78
N ASN A 650 -15.56 -4.15 11.58
CA ASN A 650 -14.38 -4.94 11.29
C ASN A 650 -13.36 -4.14 10.50
N VAL A 651 -12.08 -4.23 10.90
CA VAL A 651 -10.92 -3.64 10.21
C VAL A 651 -10.51 -4.50 9.02
N SER A 652 -10.59 -5.82 9.20
CA SER A 652 -10.38 -6.86 8.19
C SER A 652 -11.49 -7.90 8.34
N VAL A 653 -11.62 -8.87 7.42
CA VAL A 653 -12.74 -9.84 7.40
C VAL A 653 -13.05 -10.44 8.77
N ASP A 654 -12.01 -10.73 9.58
CA ASP A 654 -12.13 -11.44 10.86
C ASP A 654 -11.71 -10.63 12.10
N GLU A 655 -11.22 -9.39 11.95
CA GLU A 655 -10.70 -8.61 13.09
C GLU A 655 -11.57 -7.37 13.39
N PRO A 656 -12.32 -7.36 14.50
CA PRO A 656 -13.08 -6.19 14.91
C PRO A 656 -12.13 -5.08 15.36
N ILE A 657 -12.56 -3.81 15.25
CA ILE A 657 -11.76 -2.64 15.66
C ILE A 657 -11.24 -2.81 17.08
N ILE A 658 -12.10 -3.30 17.99
CA ILE A 658 -11.73 -3.53 19.38
C ILE A 658 -10.55 -4.49 19.53
N PHE A 659 -10.48 -5.56 18.73
CA PHE A 659 -9.36 -6.51 18.79
C PHE A 659 -8.05 -5.84 18.38
N SER A 660 -8.08 -5.08 17.29
CA SER A 660 -6.89 -4.32 16.84
C SER A 660 -6.42 -3.28 17.87
N TYR A 661 -7.37 -2.62 18.57
CA TYR A 661 -7.07 -1.61 19.58
C TYR A 661 -6.43 -2.25 20.83
N VAL A 662 -7.04 -3.32 21.33
CA VAL A 662 -6.54 -4.03 22.51
C VAL A 662 -5.18 -4.66 22.20
N LEU A 663 -4.95 -5.19 21.00
CA LEU A 663 -3.66 -5.71 20.57
C LEU A 663 -2.56 -4.64 20.59
N ALA A 664 -2.86 -3.42 20.13
CA ALA A 664 -1.91 -2.30 20.13
C ALA A 664 -1.62 -1.75 21.54
N HIS A 665 -2.59 -1.81 22.44
CA HIS A 665 -2.54 -1.18 23.77
C HIS A 665 -2.55 -2.18 24.94
N GLN A 666 -2.26 -3.46 24.69
CA GLN A 666 -2.25 -4.53 25.70
C GLN A 666 -1.37 -4.20 26.93
N GLY A 667 -0.29 -3.44 26.75
CA GLY A 667 0.62 -3.07 27.83
C GLY A 667 0.03 -2.13 28.89
N THR A 668 -1.05 -1.41 28.57
CA THR A 668 -1.72 -0.46 29.49
C THR A 668 -3.12 -0.91 29.90
N LEU A 669 -3.76 -1.75 29.10
CA LEU A 669 -5.18 -2.13 29.30
C LEU A 669 -5.35 -3.40 30.13
N MET A 670 -4.41 -4.32 30.06
CA MET A 670 -4.55 -5.63 30.71
C MET A 670 -4.38 -5.53 32.22
N GLN A 671 -5.27 -6.20 32.94
CA GLN A 671 -5.35 -6.24 34.39
C GLN A 671 -5.31 -7.70 34.89
N ASP A 672 -5.22 -7.91 36.20
CA ASP A 672 -5.10 -9.23 36.82
C ASP A 672 -6.34 -10.14 36.60
N THR A 673 -7.51 -9.55 36.34
CA THR A 673 -8.74 -10.30 36.08
C THR A 673 -9.39 -9.90 34.76
N LEU A 674 -10.13 -10.84 34.15
CA LEU A 674 -10.83 -10.56 32.89
C LEU A 674 -11.86 -9.42 33.02
N PRO A 675 -12.73 -9.37 34.05
CA PRO A 675 -13.69 -8.27 34.18
C PRO A 675 -13.01 -6.91 34.38
N ALA A 676 -11.89 -6.84 35.11
CA ALA A 676 -11.11 -5.62 35.26
C ALA A 676 -10.49 -5.16 33.93
N SER A 677 -10.00 -6.11 33.12
CA SER A 677 -9.48 -5.83 31.78
C SER A 677 -10.58 -5.28 30.86
N VAL A 678 -11.79 -5.85 30.90
CA VAL A 678 -12.97 -5.35 30.17
C VAL A 678 -13.33 -3.93 30.58
N LEU A 679 -13.35 -3.64 31.89
CA LEU A 679 -13.63 -2.29 32.41
C LEU A 679 -12.52 -1.29 32.04
N ALA A 680 -11.25 -1.69 32.03
CA ALA A 680 -10.13 -0.87 31.59
C ALA A 680 -10.21 -0.53 30.09
N VAL A 681 -10.64 -1.48 29.25
CA VAL A 681 -10.92 -1.23 27.83
C VAL A 681 -12.10 -0.26 27.66
N ALA A 682 -13.19 -0.47 28.42
CA ALA A 682 -14.36 0.39 28.40
C ALA A 682 -14.04 1.83 28.82
N SER A 683 -13.18 2.01 29.83
CA SER A 683 -12.79 3.34 30.33
C SER A 683 -11.86 4.07 29.36
N ALA A 684 -10.96 3.35 28.68
CA ALA A 684 -10.02 3.91 27.71
C ALA A 684 -10.70 4.40 26.42
N LEU A 685 -11.77 3.71 26.00
CA LEU A 685 -12.59 4.04 24.83
C LEU A 685 -13.83 4.88 25.18
N TRP A 686 -13.99 5.26 26.44
CA TRP A 686 -15.12 6.10 26.87
C TRP A 686 -15.06 7.48 26.21
N ILE A 687 -16.22 8.07 25.93
CA ILE A 687 -16.35 9.41 25.31
C ILE A 687 -15.85 10.50 26.27
N ARG A 688 -14.53 10.65 26.36
CA ARG A 688 -13.84 11.80 26.92
C ARG A 688 -13.17 12.50 25.74
N ASP A 689 -13.55 13.74 25.47
CA ASP A 689 -12.98 14.58 24.41
C ASP A 689 -13.15 14.05 22.96
N GLY A 690 -14.27 13.37 22.67
CA GLY A 690 -14.59 12.93 21.29
C GLY A 690 -13.82 11.69 20.82
N ASN A 691 -13.40 10.81 21.74
CA ASN A 691 -12.71 9.54 21.44
C ASN A 691 -11.38 9.69 20.68
N VAL A 692 -10.55 10.65 21.10
CA VAL A 692 -9.21 10.89 20.53
C VAL A 692 -8.37 9.61 20.49
N ASN A 693 -8.44 8.75 21.52
CA ASN A 693 -7.69 7.49 21.57
C ASN A 693 -8.06 6.54 20.42
N LEU A 694 -9.35 6.38 20.16
CA LEU A 694 -9.86 5.54 19.08
C LEU A 694 -9.53 6.16 17.71
N ALA A 695 -9.72 7.47 17.55
CA ALA A 695 -9.39 8.19 16.33
C ALA A 695 -7.89 8.08 15.99
N ASN A 696 -7.01 8.25 16.98
CA ASN A 696 -5.57 8.09 16.83
C ASN A 696 -5.17 6.66 16.42
N HIS A 697 -5.84 5.65 16.97
CA HIS A 697 -5.61 4.26 16.61
C HIS A 697 -6.04 3.95 15.17
N LEU A 698 -7.24 4.40 14.76
CA LEU A 698 -7.70 4.24 13.37
C LEU A 698 -6.80 5.01 12.39
N TYR A 699 -6.32 6.19 12.79
CA TYR A 699 -5.37 6.97 11.99
C TYR A 699 -4.00 6.28 11.87
N SER A 700 -3.45 5.74 12.97
CA SER A 700 -2.14 5.06 12.96
C SER A 700 -2.17 3.75 12.16
N THR A 701 -3.31 3.05 12.18
CA THR A 701 -3.57 1.84 11.38
C THR A 701 -3.99 2.13 9.94
N LYS A 702 -4.09 3.41 9.54
CA LYS A 702 -4.46 3.89 8.20
C LYS A 702 -5.85 3.47 7.73
N GLN A 703 -6.79 3.33 8.67
CA GLN A 703 -8.18 2.95 8.40
C GLN A 703 -9.05 4.18 8.14
N TRP A 704 -8.88 4.79 6.97
CA TRP A 704 -9.50 6.07 6.61
C TRP A 704 -11.04 6.03 6.60
N VAL A 705 -11.63 4.98 6.01
CA VAL A 705 -13.10 4.84 5.89
C VAL A 705 -13.73 4.65 7.27
N LEU A 706 -13.09 3.88 8.14
CA LEU A 706 -13.56 3.66 9.51
C LEU A 706 -13.50 4.94 10.34
N LEU A 707 -12.43 5.75 10.15
CA LEU A 707 -12.31 7.06 10.78
C LEU A 707 -13.43 8.02 10.32
N GLN A 708 -13.80 7.98 9.03
CA GLN A 708 -14.93 8.76 8.50
C GLN A 708 -16.27 8.30 9.06
N SER A 709 -16.50 6.99 9.22
CA SER A 709 -17.71 6.50 9.89
C SER A 709 -17.76 6.88 11.37
N LEU A 710 -16.63 6.87 12.08
CA LEU A 710 -16.56 7.33 13.47
C LEU A 710 -16.96 8.81 13.60
N ALA A 711 -16.57 9.65 12.64
CA ALA A 711 -16.93 11.06 12.60
C ALA A 711 -18.43 11.32 12.37
N ARG A 712 -19.17 10.35 11.85
CA ARG A 712 -20.64 10.44 11.73
C ARG A 712 -21.32 10.21 13.08
N ILE A 713 -20.72 9.36 13.91
CA ILE A 713 -21.30 8.92 15.18
C ILE A 713 -20.89 9.84 16.34
N THR A 714 -19.70 10.46 16.25
CA THR A 714 -19.09 11.20 17.37
C THR A 714 -18.64 12.60 16.95
N SER A 715 -18.55 13.51 17.92
CA SER A 715 -17.98 14.84 17.68
C SER A 715 -16.48 14.71 17.40
N TYR A 716 -16.02 15.34 16.31
CA TYR A 716 -14.66 15.21 15.78
C TYR A 716 -13.80 16.46 16.00
N ASP A 717 -14.22 17.34 16.92
CA ASP A 717 -13.62 18.66 17.13
C ASP A 717 -12.13 18.62 17.50
N THR A 718 -11.73 17.61 18.26
CA THR A 718 -10.36 17.44 18.75
C THR A 718 -9.41 16.80 17.72
N TRP A 719 -9.95 16.10 16.72
CA TRP A 719 -9.17 15.36 15.70
C TRP A 719 -9.57 15.71 14.25
N ARG A 720 -10.15 16.90 14.03
CA ARG A 720 -10.59 17.41 12.70
C ARG A 720 -9.53 17.29 11.62
N LEU A 721 -8.26 17.54 11.94
CA LEU A 721 -7.15 17.46 10.98
C LEU A 721 -6.91 16.03 10.48
N GLN A 722 -7.03 15.03 11.37
CA GLN A 722 -6.89 13.62 11.00
C GLN A 722 -8.06 13.18 10.10
N LEU A 723 -9.27 13.66 10.40
CA LEU A 723 -10.44 13.43 9.56
C LEU A 723 -10.29 14.07 8.18
N ALA A 724 -9.84 15.33 8.10
CA ALA A 724 -9.56 16.00 6.83
C ALA A 724 -8.52 15.24 5.99
N GLU A 725 -7.46 14.74 6.62
CA GLU A 725 -6.46 13.91 5.95
C GLU A 725 -7.05 12.60 5.40
N SER A 726 -7.95 11.95 6.14
CA SER A 726 -8.67 10.76 5.67
C SER A 726 -9.51 11.03 4.42
N TYR A 727 -10.18 12.19 4.34
CA TYR A 727 -10.94 12.59 3.17
C TYR A 727 -10.03 12.88 1.96
N LEU A 728 -8.80 13.35 2.18
CA LEU A 728 -7.82 13.50 1.10
C LEU A 728 -7.33 12.17 0.55
N TYR A 729 -7.06 11.18 1.41
CA TYR A 729 -6.65 9.84 0.96
C TYR A 729 -7.77 9.11 0.20
N THR A 730 -9.03 9.38 0.53
CA THR A 730 -10.20 8.83 -0.18
C THR A 730 -10.59 9.63 -1.43
N GLY A 731 -9.94 10.77 -1.69
CA GLY A 731 -10.17 11.60 -2.87
C GLY A 731 -11.29 12.64 -2.73
N GLU A 732 -11.99 12.68 -1.60
CA GLU A 732 -13.09 13.63 -1.30
C GLU A 732 -12.57 14.99 -0.80
N GLY A 733 -11.79 15.69 -1.62
CA GLY A 733 -11.13 16.94 -1.22
C GLY A 733 -12.07 18.08 -0.79
N GLY A 734 -13.30 18.13 -1.32
CA GLY A 734 -14.29 19.15 -0.91
C GLY A 734 -14.72 18.99 0.56
N LYS A 735 -15.06 17.76 0.97
CA LYS A 735 -15.40 17.48 2.38
C LYS A 735 -14.21 17.69 3.31
N ALA A 736 -12.99 17.35 2.85
CA ALA A 736 -11.76 17.62 3.60
C ALA A 736 -11.61 19.12 3.91
N TYR A 737 -11.94 19.99 2.94
CA TYR A 737 -11.93 21.44 3.13
C TYR A 737 -12.98 21.87 4.16
N ASP A 738 -14.24 21.45 3.99
CA ASP A 738 -15.33 21.84 4.88
C ASP A 738 -15.05 21.44 6.33
N VAL A 739 -14.50 20.24 6.55
CA VAL A 739 -14.13 19.72 7.88
C VAL A 739 -12.95 20.48 8.49
N ALA A 740 -11.91 20.77 7.70
CA ALA A 740 -10.72 21.45 8.19
C ALA A 740 -11.00 22.91 8.57
N VAL A 741 -11.94 23.54 7.87
CA VAL A 741 -12.24 24.97 7.92
C VAL A 741 -13.51 25.30 8.73
N GLY A 742 -14.38 24.32 8.99
CA GLY A 742 -15.63 24.49 9.73
C GLY A 742 -15.50 24.64 11.24
N GLY A 743 -14.28 24.64 11.80
CA GLY A 743 -14.04 24.74 13.23
C GLY A 743 -14.10 26.18 13.79
N GLN A 744 -14.41 26.30 15.10
CA GLN A 744 -14.39 27.58 15.84
C GLN A 744 -12.98 28.08 16.19
N ASP A 745 -11.94 27.27 15.95
CA ASP A 745 -10.54 27.66 16.20
C ASP A 745 -10.03 28.53 15.03
N GLU A 746 -10.33 29.83 15.09
CA GLU A 746 -9.94 30.83 14.10
C GLU A 746 -8.47 31.29 14.24
N ASP A 747 -7.59 30.44 14.77
CA ASP A 747 -6.18 30.77 14.93
C ASP A 747 -5.42 30.65 13.60
N MET A 748 -4.58 31.64 13.28
CA MET A 748 -3.71 31.62 12.09
C MET A 748 -2.79 30.37 12.06
N SER A 749 -2.40 29.86 13.23
CA SER A 749 -1.60 28.63 13.35
C SER A 749 -2.33 27.39 12.83
N HIS A 750 -3.66 27.34 12.95
CA HIS A 750 -4.50 26.27 12.43
C HIS A 750 -4.56 26.34 10.90
N TYR A 751 -4.80 27.52 10.34
CA TYR A 751 -4.81 27.72 8.88
C TYR A 751 -3.48 27.35 8.22
N ILE A 752 -2.33 27.70 8.82
CA ILE A 752 -1.01 27.29 8.31
C ILE A 752 -0.88 25.75 8.33
N LYS A 753 -1.31 25.08 9.41
CA LYS A 753 -1.28 23.61 9.49
C LYS A 753 -2.15 22.99 8.39
N VAL A 754 -3.36 23.51 8.16
CA VAL A 754 -4.26 23.06 7.10
C VAL A 754 -3.66 23.26 5.70
N ILE A 755 -3.03 24.42 5.44
CA ILE A 755 -2.33 24.67 4.18
C ILE A 755 -1.20 23.64 3.99
N SER A 756 -0.35 23.44 5.00
CA SER A 756 0.75 22.48 4.94
C SER A 756 0.27 21.03 4.70
N LEU A 757 -0.93 20.70 5.18
CA LEU A 757 -1.58 19.42 4.96
C LEU A 757 -2.00 19.30 3.48
N PHE A 758 -2.68 20.29 2.90
CA PHE A 758 -3.04 20.27 1.48
C PHE A 758 -1.83 20.32 0.53
N GLU A 759 -0.74 21.00 0.92
CA GLU A 759 0.54 20.99 0.21
C GLU A 759 1.15 19.58 0.15
N ARG A 760 1.16 18.86 1.28
CA ARG A 760 1.66 17.47 1.35
C ARG A 760 0.90 16.54 0.41
N HIS A 761 -0.40 16.74 0.26
CA HIS A 761 -1.26 15.94 -0.61
C HIS A 761 -1.34 16.46 -2.06
N SER A 762 -0.52 17.43 -2.45
CA SER A 762 -0.48 17.97 -3.82
C SER A 762 -1.84 18.52 -4.31
N ARG A 763 -2.62 19.15 -3.42
CA ARG A 763 -3.91 19.79 -3.75
C ARG A 763 -3.84 21.32 -3.60
N PRO A 764 -3.21 22.04 -4.54
CA PRO A 764 -3.04 23.49 -4.46
C PRO A 764 -4.36 24.28 -4.53
N ASP A 765 -5.41 23.74 -5.16
CA ASP A 765 -6.74 24.39 -5.23
C ASP A 765 -7.33 24.68 -3.84
N LEU A 766 -7.25 23.68 -2.95
CA LEU A 766 -7.80 23.77 -1.61
C LEU A 766 -6.94 24.67 -0.73
N ALA A 767 -5.61 24.61 -0.87
CA ALA A 767 -4.69 25.51 -0.18
C ALA A 767 -4.97 26.98 -0.51
N ILE A 768 -5.31 27.30 -1.77
CA ILE A 768 -5.72 28.64 -2.18
C ILE A 768 -7.04 29.06 -1.53
N ALA A 769 -8.04 28.18 -1.52
CA ALA A 769 -9.33 28.48 -0.91
C ALA A 769 -9.18 28.78 0.59
N VAL A 770 -8.36 27.99 1.30
CA VAL A 770 -8.04 28.21 2.71
C VAL A 770 -7.31 29.52 2.91
N ALA A 771 -6.27 29.78 2.11
CA ALA A 771 -5.47 31.00 2.24
C ALA A 771 -6.29 32.26 1.95
N LYS A 772 -7.21 32.23 0.96
CA LYS A 772 -8.17 33.32 0.73
C LYS A 772 -9.10 33.53 1.92
N LYS A 773 -9.67 32.44 2.45
CA LYS A 773 -10.55 32.53 3.64
C LYS A 773 -9.80 33.06 4.86
N ALA A 774 -8.54 32.67 5.06
CA ALA A 774 -7.70 33.19 6.13
C ALA A 774 -7.45 34.70 5.97
N MET A 775 -7.32 35.21 4.74
CA MET A 775 -7.16 36.65 4.47
C MET A 775 -8.45 37.46 4.70
N ASP A 776 -9.62 36.85 4.57
CA ASP A 776 -10.92 37.51 4.82
C ASP A 776 -11.14 37.88 6.30
N PHE A 777 -10.29 37.38 7.22
CA PHE A 777 -10.31 37.70 8.66
C PHE A 777 -9.14 38.64 9.07
N PRO A 778 -9.18 39.94 8.74
CA PRO A 778 -8.07 40.88 8.95
C PRO A 778 -7.80 41.26 10.42
N ALA A 779 -8.66 40.87 11.38
CA ALA A 779 -8.59 41.33 12.76
C ALA A 779 -7.39 40.77 13.57
N TYR A 780 -6.78 39.66 13.13
CA TYR A 780 -5.74 38.94 13.88
C TYR A 780 -4.43 38.71 13.11
N LEU A 781 -4.32 39.21 11.87
CA LEU A 781 -3.17 38.94 11.00
C LEU A 781 -2.01 39.90 11.29
N SER A 782 -0.84 39.34 11.65
CA SER A 782 0.40 40.12 11.66
C SER A 782 0.84 40.44 10.23
N GLN A 783 1.61 41.52 10.06
CA GLN A 783 2.15 41.89 8.75
C GLN A 783 3.03 40.78 8.14
N SER A 784 3.71 39.99 8.98
CA SER A 784 4.48 38.82 8.54
C SER A 784 3.57 37.70 8.03
N ASP A 785 2.48 37.42 8.72
CA ASP A 785 1.54 36.34 8.36
C ASP A 785 0.82 36.66 7.05
N GLN A 786 0.44 37.93 6.84
CA GLN A 786 -0.12 38.39 5.57
C GLN A 786 0.87 38.17 4.41
N GLU A 787 2.15 38.51 4.59
CA GLU A 787 3.17 38.26 3.56
C GLU A 787 3.42 36.76 3.31
N THR A 788 3.26 35.90 4.33
CA THR A 788 3.36 34.45 4.14
C THR A 788 2.18 33.90 3.34
N LEU A 789 0.95 34.30 3.67
CA LEU A 789 -0.25 33.91 2.92
C LEU A 789 -0.20 34.38 1.46
N GLN A 790 0.24 35.62 1.21
CA GLN A 790 0.44 36.13 -0.14
C GLN A 790 1.45 35.29 -0.93
N SER A 791 2.55 34.88 -0.31
CA SER A 791 3.56 34.04 -0.96
C SER A 791 3.06 32.62 -1.26
N VAL A 792 2.24 32.05 -0.37
CA VAL A 792 1.58 30.75 -0.53
C VAL A 792 0.56 30.83 -1.66
N LEU A 793 -0.29 31.86 -1.69
CA LEU A 793 -1.26 32.10 -2.75
C LEU A 793 -0.58 32.24 -4.11
N PHE A 794 0.50 33.04 -4.18
CA PHE A 794 1.30 33.15 -5.40
C PHE A 794 1.83 31.78 -5.86
N LEU A 795 2.46 31.03 -4.96
CA LEU A 795 3.09 29.74 -5.29
C LEU A 795 2.08 28.72 -5.84
N HIS A 796 0.92 28.59 -5.19
CA HIS A 796 -0.11 27.63 -5.62
C HIS A 796 -0.84 28.07 -6.90
N GLN A 797 -1.06 29.37 -7.10
CA GLN A 797 -1.65 29.85 -8.37
C GLN A 797 -0.71 29.62 -9.56
N VAL A 798 0.61 29.71 -9.34
CA VAL A 798 1.61 29.31 -10.34
C VAL A 798 1.56 27.81 -10.64
N GLN A 799 1.40 26.97 -9.61
CA GLN A 799 1.24 25.51 -9.81
C GLN A 799 -0.02 25.16 -10.62
N LEU A 800 -1.12 25.90 -10.42
CA LEU A 800 -2.38 25.73 -11.16
C LEU A 800 -2.41 26.39 -12.54
N LYS A 801 -1.33 27.07 -12.94
CA LYS A 801 -1.23 27.79 -14.23
C LYS A 801 -2.22 28.94 -14.39
N HIS A 802 -2.74 29.48 -13.28
CA HIS A 802 -3.57 30.70 -13.25
C HIS A 802 -2.67 31.94 -13.22
N TYR A 803 -2.00 32.21 -14.34
CA TYR A 803 -0.96 33.23 -14.42
C TYR A 803 -1.45 34.66 -14.15
N ASP A 804 -2.68 35.01 -14.56
CA ASP A 804 -3.27 36.33 -14.30
C ASP A 804 -3.47 36.58 -12.80
N SER A 805 -3.99 35.56 -12.10
CA SER A 805 -4.17 35.62 -10.64
C SER A 805 -2.83 35.63 -9.91
N ALA A 806 -1.84 34.87 -10.38
CA ALA A 806 -0.49 34.89 -9.82
C ALA A 806 0.19 36.26 -9.99
N TYR A 807 -0.01 36.92 -11.13
CA TYR A 807 0.51 38.26 -11.37
C TYR A 807 -0.12 39.32 -10.44
N PHE A 808 -1.43 39.21 -10.18
CA PHE A 808 -2.11 40.08 -9.21
C PHE A 808 -1.47 40.00 -7.81
N TRP A 809 -1.27 38.79 -7.28
CA TRP A 809 -0.63 38.61 -5.96
C TRP A 809 0.83 39.08 -5.94
N LEU A 810 1.53 39.04 -7.07
CA LEU A 810 2.88 39.56 -7.21
C LEU A 810 2.91 41.10 -7.09
N GLU A 811 1.93 41.81 -7.64
CA GLU A 811 1.83 43.27 -7.51
C GLU A 811 1.48 43.71 -6.08
N GLU A 812 0.63 42.95 -5.39
CA GLU A 812 0.26 43.21 -3.99
C GLU A 812 1.37 42.93 -2.96
N CYS A 813 2.38 42.13 -3.32
CA CYS A 813 3.52 41.85 -2.45
C CYS A 813 4.33 43.13 -2.17
N LYS A 814 4.31 43.61 -0.92
CA LYS A 814 5.06 44.79 -0.46
C LYS A 814 6.56 44.53 -0.28
N ASN A 815 6.94 43.30 0.04
CA ASN A 815 8.33 42.92 0.31
C ASN A 815 9.12 42.73 -1.00
N TRP A 816 10.13 43.58 -1.22
CA TRP A 816 10.93 43.59 -2.46
C TRP A 816 11.66 42.28 -2.74
N SER A 817 12.19 41.63 -1.69
CA SER A 817 12.93 40.36 -1.82
C SER A 817 12.04 39.23 -2.34
N ARG A 818 10.89 39.01 -1.67
CA ARG A 818 9.89 38.01 -2.05
C ARG A 818 9.29 38.31 -3.42
N ARG A 819 9.06 39.59 -3.75
CA ARG A 819 8.54 40.01 -5.07
C ARG A 819 9.52 39.67 -6.21
N SER A 820 10.83 39.85 -5.99
CA SER A 820 11.88 39.46 -6.95
C SER A 820 11.92 37.93 -7.16
N ASP A 821 11.89 37.15 -6.07
CA ASP A 821 11.91 35.69 -6.14
C ASP A 821 10.65 35.12 -6.80
N SER A 822 9.48 35.68 -6.46
CA SER A 822 8.21 35.34 -7.09
C SER A 822 8.24 35.65 -8.59
N LEU A 823 8.81 36.78 -9.01
CA LEU A 823 8.98 37.08 -10.44
C LEU A 823 9.84 36.04 -11.16
N HIS A 824 10.97 35.64 -10.57
CA HIS A 824 11.81 34.59 -11.15
C HIS A 824 11.06 33.25 -11.28
N ARG A 825 10.26 32.88 -10.27
CA ARG A 825 9.43 31.66 -10.29
C ARG A 825 8.32 31.72 -11.33
N LEU A 826 7.61 32.84 -11.46
CA LEU A 826 6.56 33.03 -12.46
C LEU A 826 7.12 32.89 -13.88
N VAL A 827 8.19 33.63 -14.18
CA VAL A 827 8.82 33.65 -15.51
C VAL A 827 9.36 32.27 -15.88
N THR A 828 9.97 31.56 -14.92
CA THR A 828 10.46 30.20 -15.19
C THR A 828 9.35 29.19 -15.42
N ALA A 829 8.23 29.28 -14.68
CA ALA A 829 7.06 28.43 -14.88
C ALA A 829 6.39 28.67 -16.24
N MET A 830 6.12 29.93 -16.59
CA MET A 830 5.51 30.28 -17.88
C MET A 830 6.37 29.89 -19.09
N LEU A 831 7.70 29.98 -18.95
CA LEU A 831 8.65 29.54 -19.97
C LEU A 831 8.66 28.01 -20.13
N ALA A 832 8.56 27.25 -19.04
CA ALA A 832 8.47 25.80 -19.09
C ALA A 832 7.17 25.34 -19.76
N ASP A 833 6.07 26.05 -19.51
CA ASP A 833 4.75 25.80 -20.09
C ASP A 833 4.59 26.31 -21.54
N GLY A 834 5.55 27.07 -22.06
CA GLY A 834 5.51 27.61 -23.43
C GLY A 834 4.53 28.76 -23.65
N LYS A 835 3.97 29.37 -22.58
CA LYS A 835 3.03 30.49 -22.66
C LYS A 835 3.73 31.84 -22.86
N LEU A 836 4.45 31.97 -23.97
CA LEU A 836 5.28 33.15 -24.27
C LEU A 836 4.46 34.42 -24.58
N THR A 837 3.29 34.27 -25.19
CA THR A 837 2.43 35.39 -25.59
C THR A 837 1.80 36.09 -24.39
N GLU A 838 1.26 35.31 -23.45
CA GLU A 838 0.74 35.81 -22.16
C GLU A 838 1.86 36.51 -21.37
N LEU A 839 3.07 35.95 -21.35
CA LEU A 839 4.18 36.53 -20.60
C LEU A 839 4.58 37.92 -21.12
N VAL A 840 4.64 38.11 -22.44
CA VAL A 840 4.93 39.42 -23.05
C VAL A 840 3.77 40.40 -22.86
N SER A 841 2.54 39.90 -22.67
CA SER A 841 1.36 40.74 -22.47
C SER A 841 1.39 41.52 -21.14
N PHE A 842 1.97 40.96 -20.08
CA PHE A 842 2.02 41.57 -18.75
C PHE A 842 2.83 42.88 -18.70
N PRO A 843 2.39 43.89 -17.92
CA PRO A 843 3.01 45.22 -17.88
C PRO A 843 4.27 45.32 -16.99
N PHE A 844 4.52 44.36 -16.09
CA PHE A 844 5.69 44.29 -15.17
C PHE A 844 6.09 45.64 -14.55
N THR A 845 5.12 46.35 -14.00
CA THR A 845 5.33 47.72 -13.46
C THR A 845 6.41 47.72 -12.37
N GLY A 846 7.46 48.53 -12.56
CA GLY A 846 8.61 48.65 -11.65
C GLY A 846 9.60 47.47 -11.63
N LEU A 847 9.36 46.40 -12.40
CA LEU A 847 10.16 45.16 -12.38
C LEU A 847 10.91 44.86 -13.68
N THR A 848 10.77 45.71 -14.69
CA THR A 848 11.38 45.53 -16.04
C THR A 848 12.90 45.38 -16.00
N SER A 849 13.59 46.12 -15.13
CA SER A 849 15.06 46.05 -14.99
C SER A 849 15.55 44.73 -14.38
N GLN A 850 14.78 44.14 -13.45
CA GLN A 850 15.12 42.84 -12.87
C GLN A 850 14.78 41.69 -13.83
N LEU A 851 13.68 41.79 -14.56
CA LEU A 851 13.30 40.84 -15.59
C LEU A 851 14.37 40.75 -16.68
N ASP A 852 14.85 41.89 -17.18
CA ASP A 852 15.92 41.97 -18.19
C ASP A 852 17.22 41.34 -17.69
N LYS A 853 17.68 41.71 -16.48
CA LYS A 853 18.87 41.09 -15.85
C LYS A 853 18.75 39.58 -15.69
N PHE A 854 17.56 39.09 -15.31
CA PHE A 854 17.32 37.67 -15.12
C PHE A 854 17.32 36.90 -16.44
N LEU A 855 16.55 37.38 -17.42
CA LEU A 855 16.44 36.75 -18.73
C LEU A 855 17.78 36.76 -19.47
N SER A 856 18.54 37.86 -19.42
CA SER A 856 19.87 37.97 -20.02
C SER A 856 20.89 37.03 -19.34
N SER A 857 20.88 36.94 -18.01
CA SER A 857 21.73 36.00 -17.26
C SER A 857 21.39 34.53 -17.59
N ARG A 858 20.10 34.19 -17.66
CA ARG A 858 19.65 32.83 -18.05
C ARG A 858 19.92 32.50 -19.51
N ALA A 859 19.80 33.48 -20.40
CA ALA A 859 20.16 33.32 -21.80
C ALA A 859 21.65 32.97 -21.92
N ARG A 860 22.54 33.75 -21.28
CA ARG A 860 24.01 33.57 -21.33
C ARG A 860 24.52 32.28 -20.70
N SER A 861 23.92 31.85 -19.60
CA SER A 861 24.37 30.67 -18.84
C SER A 861 23.94 29.32 -19.42
N ARG A 862 22.95 29.29 -20.33
CA ARG A 862 22.39 28.03 -20.87
C ARG A 862 22.94 27.68 -22.25
N PRO A 863 22.98 26.38 -22.63
CA PRO A 863 23.34 25.95 -23.98
C PRO A 863 22.37 26.50 -25.03
N PHE A 864 22.87 26.72 -26.26
CA PHE A 864 22.19 27.51 -27.30
C PHE A 864 20.73 27.10 -27.56
N LYS A 865 20.45 25.80 -27.68
CA LYS A 865 19.09 25.27 -27.92
C LYS A 865 18.07 25.72 -26.88
N GLN A 866 18.45 25.77 -25.60
CA GLN A 866 17.56 26.22 -24.52
C GLN A 866 17.59 27.74 -24.36
N ALA A 867 18.72 28.39 -24.68
CA ALA A 867 18.87 29.83 -24.63
C ALA A 867 18.05 30.57 -25.69
N ALA A 868 17.77 29.93 -26.84
CA ALA A 868 17.05 30.54 -27.96
C ALA A 868 15.67 31.12 -27.55
N ASN A 869 14.93 30.45 -26.67
CA ASN A 869 13.63 30.92 -26.19
C ASN A 869 13.75 32.19 -25.33
N TYR A 870 14.81 32.29 -24.51
CA TYR A 870 15.08 33.48 -23.70
C TYR A 870 15.43 34.68 -24.57
N TYR A 871 16.28 34.50 -25.59
CA TYR A 871 16.61 35.57 -26.54
C TYR A 871 15.40 36.01 -27.38
N ASN A 872 14.55 35.08 -27.82
CA ASN A 872 13.32 35.40 -28.55
C ASN A 872 12.34 36.20 -27.68
N LEU A 873 12.18 35.79 -26.41
CA LEU A 873 11.33 36.49 -25.46
C LEU A 873 11.84 37.91 -25.17
N LEU A 874 13.15 38.04 -24.90
CA LEU A 874 13.79 39.34 -24.69
C LEU A 874 13.58 40.26 -25.89
N TYR A 875 13.82 39.76 -27.11
CA TYR A 875 13.58 40.54 -28.32
C TYR A 875 12.12 40.98 -28.45
N ALA A 876 11.16 40.08 -28.29
CA ALA A 876 9.73 40.41 -28.36
C ALA A 876 9.33 41.44 -27.29
N PHE A 877 9.87 41.31 -26.08
CA PHE A 877 9.64 42.25 -24.98
C PHE A 877 10.18 43.66 -25.30
N HIS A 878 11.42 43.76 -25.79
CA HIS A 878 12.00 45.05 -26.14
C HIS A 878 11.34 45.70 -27.35
N VAL A 879 10.91 44.92 -28.34
CA VAL A 879 10.12 45.43 -29.48
C VAL A 879 8.78 45.97 -29.02
N LYS A 880 8.07 45.29 -28.11
CA LYS A 880 6.80 45.78 -27.55
C LYS A 880 6.96 47.09 -26.76
N HIS A 881 8.12 47.30 -26.13
CA HIS A 881 8.43 48.52 -25.37
C HIS A 881 9.22 49.57 -26.16
N ASP A 882 9.21 49.50 -27.50
CA ASP A 882 9.91 50.43 -28.42
C ASP A 882 11.43 50.59 -28.16
N ASN A 883 12.04 49.62 -27.48
CA ASN A 883 13.47 49.61 -27.14
C ASN A 883 14.29 48.90 -28.24
N TYR A 884 14.25 49.43 -29.46
CA TYR A 884 14.82 48.79 -30.66
C TYR A 884 16.34 48.57 -30.57
N LYS A 885 17.08 49.49 -29.95
CA LYS A 885 18.54 49.35 -29.74
C LYS A 885 18.91 48.14 -28.87
N ARG A 886 18.17 47.91 -27.79
CA ARG A 886 18.36 46.73 -26.93
C ARG A 886 17.93 45.46 -27.63
N ALA A 887 16.81 45.50 -28.37
CA ALA A 887 16.36 44.38 -29.19
C ALA A 887 17.43 43.95 -30.22
N ALA A 888 18.06 44.91 -30.89
CA ALA A 888 19.16 44.69 -31.82
C ALA A 888 20.37 44.02 -31.14
N SER A 889 20.81 44.54 -29.99
CA SER A 889 21.93 43.98 -29.22
C SER A 889 21.69 42.53 -28.80
N ILE A 890 20.46 42.17 -28.42
CA ILE A 890 20.09 40.82 -27.97
C ILE A 890 20.12 39.83 -29.14
N MET A 891 19.59 40.21 -30.31
CA MET A 891 19.64 39.35 -31.50
C MET A 891 21.07 39.22 -32.05
N PHE A 892 21.89 40.27 -31.91
CA PHE A 892 23.31 40.22 -32.22
C PHE A 892 24.06 39.22 -31.31
N GLU A 893 23.82 39.28 -30.00
CA GLU A 893 24.40 38.33 -29.03
C GLU A 893 23.96 36.89 -29.32
N LYS A 894 22.68 36.69 -29.68
CA LYS A 894 22.15 35.39 -30.08
C LYS A 894 22.84 34.86 -31.35
N ALA A 895 23.11 35.72 -32.32
CA ALA A 895 23.81 35.35 -33.55
C ALA A 895 25.23 34.86 -33.26
N LEU A 896 25.99 35.61 -32.44
CA LEU A 896 27.36 35.25 -32.06
C LEU A 896 27.47 33.89 -31.36
N ARG A 897 26.43 33.49 -30.62
CA ARG A 897 26.40 32.21 -29.88
C ARG A 897 25.81 31.04 -30.66
N SER A 898 25.39 31.25 -31.90
CA SER A 898 24.66 30.23 -32.66
C SER A 898 25.59 29.32 -33.45
N ASP A 899 25.33 28.02 -33.33
CA ASP A 899 26.11 26.94 -33.96
C ASP A 899 25.63 26.59 -35.37
N THR A 900 24.73 27.39 -35.97
CA THR A 900 24.17 27.09 -37.30
C THR A 900 24.16 28.35 -38.14
N ALA A 901 24.67 28.26 -39.37
CA ALA A 901 24.72 29.38 -40.31
C ALA A 901 23.33 29.95 -40.60
N GLU A 902 22.29 29.11 -40.64
CA GLU A 902 20.90 29.54 -40.82
C GLU A 902 20.41 30.45 -39.69
N MET A 903 20.67 30.07 -38.43
CA MET A 903 20.25 30.88 -37.28
C MET A 903 21.08 32.15 -37.16
N GLN A 904 22.38 32.12 -37.49
CA GLN A 904 23.21 33.32 -37.60
C GLN A 904 22.58 34.30 -38.58
N TRP A 905 22.30 33.84 -39.80
CA TRP A 905 21.73 34.65 -40.87
C TRP A 905 20.38 35.29 -40.47
N ARG A 906 19.46 34.49 -39.90
CA ARG A 906 18.15 34.99 -39.42
C ARG A 906 18.29 36.00 -38.28
N CYS A 907 19.20 35.76 -37.33
CA CYS A 907 19.42 36.66 -36.21
C CYS A 907 20.07 37.99 -36.63
N TYR A 908 21.03 37.96 -37.56
CA TYR A 908 21.60 39.17 -38.13
C TYR A 908 20.57 39.97 -38.96
N ALA A 909 19.66 39.30 -39.67
CA ALA A 909 18.55 39.97 -40.33
C ALA A 909 17.64 40.71 -39.34
N ALA A 910 17.25 40.04 -38.25
CA ALA A 910 16.42 40.65 -37.20
C ALA A 910 17.15 41.80 -36.48
N CYS A 911 18.45 41.65 -36.23
CA CYS A 911 19.31 42.69 -35.67
C CYS A 911 19.36 43.92 -36.58
N LEU A 912 19.61 43.72 -37.88
CA LEU A 912 19.67 44.79 -38.87
C LEU A 912 18.33 45.52 -38.96
N ASN A 913 17.21 44.80 -39.01
CA ASN A 913 15.87 45.40 -39.02
C ASN A 913 15.62 46.26 -37.77
N ALA A 914 16.00 45.79 -36.58
CA ALA A 914 15.86 46.57 -35.34
C ALA A 914 16.77 47.81 -35.32
N LEU A 915 17.98 47.74 -35.87
CA LEU A 915 18.87 48.91 -35.98
C LEU A 915 18.37 49.94 -36.99
N MET A 916 17.79 49.49 -38.10
CA MET A 916 17.20 50.39 -39.11
C MET A 916 15.98 51.14 -38.58
N LEU A 917 15.30 50.60 -37.56
CA LEU A 917 14.21 51.28 -36.84
C LEU A 917 14.72 52.23 -35.74
N THR A 918 16.01 52.15 -35.39
CA THR A 918 16.64 53.04 -34.41
C THR A 918 17.06 54.33 -35.13
N PRO A 919 16.98 55.51 -34.48
CA PRO A 919 17.49 56.75 -35.08
C PRO A 919 18.97 56.60 -35.49
N PRO A 920 19.39 57.23 -36.61
CA PRO A 920 20.71 57.03 -37.19
C PRO A 920 21.87 57.43 -36.27
N GLU A 921 21.61 58.32 -35.30
CA GLU A 921 22.60 58.76 -34.30
C GLU A 921 22.92 57.68 -33.25
N GLU A 922 22.01 56.73 -33.03
CA GLU A 922 22.16 55.69 -32.00
C GLU A 922 22.39 54.28 -32.57
N ALA A 923 22.45 54.15 -33.90
CA ALA A 923 22.49 52.90 -34.66
C ALA A 923 23.88 52.25 -34.69
N TRP A 924 24.43 51.97 -33.51
CA TRP A 924 25.71 51.29 -33.31
C TRP A 924 25.58 50.18 -32.25
N LEU A 925 26.39 49.12 -32.38
CA LEU A 925 26.48 48.01 -31.43
C LEU A 925 27.91 47.82 -30.90
N LEU A 926 28.02 47.12 -29.77
CA LEU A 926 29.31 46.80 -29.15
C LEU A 926 29.60 45.31 -29.32
N ARG A 927 30.77 44.97 -29.85
CA ARG A 927 31.31 43.61 -29.92
C ARG A 927 32.53 43.48 -29.01
N PRO A 928 32.60 42.47 -28.14
CA PRO A 928 33.85 42.16 -27.44
C PRO A 928 34.88 41.64 -28.46
N ASN A 929 36.05 42.27 -28.54
CA ASN A 929 37.06 41.87 -29.51
C ASN A 929 37.75 40.57 -29.07
N LEU A 930 37.55 39.49 -29.83
CA LEU A 930 38.10 38.16 -29.52
C LEU A 930 39.51 37.94 -30.09
N SER A 931 40.00 38.85 -30.94
CA SER A 931 41.22 38.67 -31.74
C SER A 931 42.49 39.31 -31.14
N ALA A 932 42.38 40.09 -30.06
CA ALA A 932 43.54 40.71 -29.40
C ALA A 932 44.06 39.81 -28.26
N SER A 933 45.07 39.00 -28.55
CA SER A 933 45.77 38.13 -27.59
C SER A 933 46.58 38.87 -26.50
N SER A 934 46.24 40.11 -26.14
CA SER A 934 47.00 40.82 -25.09
C SER A 934 46.25 41.93 -24.32
N ASN A 935 44.96 42.20 -24.53
CA ASN A 935 44.18 43.10 -23.66
C ASN A 935 42.71 42.65 -23.63
N GLN A 936 42.21 42.19 -22.48
CA GLN A 936 40.88 41.58 -22.35
C GLN A 936 39.68 42.56 -22.46
N ASP A 937 39.88 43.85 -22.76
CA ASP A 937 38.80 44.86 -22.72
C ASP A 937 38.73 45.82 -23.93
N SER A 938 39.29 45.47 -25.11
CA SER A 938 39.03 46.30 -26.30
C SER A 938 37.64 45.98 -26.86
N ILE A 939 36.69 46.91 -26.71
CA ILE A 939 35.34 46.82 -27.29
C ILE A 939 35.36 47.44 -28.68
N GLU A 940 34.91 46.68 -29.68
CA GLU A 940 34.76 47.15 -31.06
C GLU A 940 33.35 47.75 -31.24
N ILE A 941 33.27 48.94 -31.83
CA ILE A 941 32.02 49.60 -32.19
C ILE A 941 31.70 49.18 -33.62
N LEU A 942 30.54 48.55 -33.81
CA LEU A 942 30.05 48.11 -35.12
C LEU A 942 28.95 49.03 -35.61
N ASP A 943 29.11 49.49 -36.84
CA ASP A 943 28.10 50.27 -37.55
C ASP A 943 27.15 49.35 -38.34
N VAL A 944 26.06 49.92 -38.87
CA VAL A 944 25.07 49.20 -39.69
C VAL A 944 25.72 48.47 -40.88
N ASN A 945 26.77 49.05 -41.45
CA ASN A 945 27.49 48.44 -42.58
C ASN A 945 28.29 47.19 -42.17
N ASP A 946 28.83 47.15 -40.96
CA ASP A 946 29.59 45.99 -40.48
C ASP A 946 28.66 44.82 -40.17
N ILE A 947 27.48 45.11 -39.62
CA ILE A 947 26.44 44.09 -39.40
C ILE A 947 25.88 43.59 -40.73
N ARG A 948 25.78 44.47 -41.74
CA ARG A 948 25.41 44.05 -43.11
C ARG A 948 26.47 43.12 -43.71
N LYS A 949 27.76 43.36 -43.48
CA LYS A 949 28.83 42.44 -43.92
C LYS A 949 28.66 41.06 -43.27
N GLU A 950 28.46 41.00 -41.95
CA GLU A 950 28.24 39.74 -41.22
C GLU A 950 26.96 39.00 -41.66
N PHE A 951 25.91 39.75 -42.00
CA PHE A 951 24.68 39.20 -42.58
C PHE A 951 24.92 38.53 -43.95
N GLU A 952 25.63 39.19 -44.87
CA GLU A 952 25.90 38.63 -46.19
C GLU A 952 26.86 37.42 -46.10
N LEU A 953 27.87 37.47 -45.21
CA LEU A 953 28.77 36.35 -44.95
C LEU A 953 28.03 35.13 -44.38
N SER A 954 27.16 35.33 -43.40
CA SER A 954 26.34 34.24 -42.85
C SER A 954 25.34 33.67 -43.85
N GLY A 955 24.76 34.51 -44.72
CA GLY A 955 23.91 34.06 -45.82
C GLY A 955 24.66 33.21 -46.84
N ALA A 956 25.92 33.57 -47.15
CA ALA A 956 26.78 32.75 -48.00
C ALA A 956 27.13 31.40 -47.35
N ARG A 957 27.46 31.38 -46.06
CA ARG A 957 27.69 30.13 -45.30
C ARG A 957 26.47 29.21 -45.32
N TYR A 958 25.28 29.77 -45.16
CA TYR A 958 24.03 29.00 -45.23
C TYR A 958 23.84 28.35 -46.61
N ASN A 959 24.08 29.10 -47.69
CA ASN A 959 23.96 28.58 -49.05
C ASN A 959 25.01 27.51 -49.42
N LEU A 960 26.15 27.49 -48.73
CA LEU A 960 27.22 26.49 -48.91
C LEU A 960 26.94 25.17 -48.17
N GLY A 961 26.00 25.14 -47.23
CA GLY A 961 25.67 23.97 -46.42
C GLY A 961 26.84 23.49 -45.54
N ASP A 962 26.91 22.18 -45.29
CA ASP A 962 27.90 21.53 -44.40
C ASP A 962 29.36 21.67 -44.87
N CYS A 963 29.59 22.19 -46.08
CA CYS A 963 30.93 22.36 -46.64
C CYS A 963 31.74 23.51 -45.99
N CYS A 964 31.09 24.39 -45.22
CA CYS A 964 31.72 25.57 -44.64
C CYS A 964 31.64 25.55 -43.12
N ALA A 965 32.80 25.59 -42.45
CA ALA A 965 32.84 25.80 -41.00
C ALA A 965 32.36 27.21 -40.63
N ILE A 966 31.79 27.36 -39.43
CA ILE A 966 31.26 28.64 -38.94
C ILE A 966 32.38 29.66 -38.71
N ASP A 967 33.57 29.19 -38.36
CA ASP A 967 34.76 30.01 -38.14
C ASP A 967 35.61 30.19 -39.42
N ALA A 968 35.10 29.74 -40.58
CA ALA A 968 35.80 29.88 -41.84
C ALA A 968 36.12 31.35 -42.12
N VAL A 969 37.39 31.60 -42.48
CA VAL A 969 37.90 32.92 -42.81
C VAL A 969 37.20 33.43 -44.07
N GLN A 970 37.09 34.75 -44.23
CA GLN A 970 36.37 35.38 -45.35
C GLN A 970 36.86 34.86 -46.72
N GLU A 971 38.17 34.62 -46.87
CA GLU A 971 38.78 34.06 -48.07
C GLU A 971 38.37 32.60 -48.34
N GLU A 972 38.20 31.78 -47.29
CA GLU A 972 37.81 30.38 -47.39
C GLU A 972 36.35 30.24 -47.86
N ILE A 973 35.46 31.10 -47.35
CA ILE A 973 34.05 31.17 -47.78
C ILE A 973 33.98 31.50 -49.27
N ILE A 974 34.76 32.49 -49.72
CA ILE A 974 34.82 32.89 -51.13
C ILE A 974 35.35 31.74 -51.99
N ALA A 975 36.39 31.03 -51.55
CA ALA A 975 36.93 29.86 -52.25
C ALA A 975 35.91 28.71 -52.35
N LEU A 976 35.14 28.44 -51.29
CA LEU A 976 34.07 27.45 -51.30
C LEU A 976 32.89 27.85 -52.20
N CYS A 977 32.52 29.14 -52.22
CA CYS A 977 31.53 29.65 -53.19
C CYS A 977 31.99 29.47 -54.64
N ILE A 978 33.29 29.65 -54.90
CA ILE A 978 33.87 29.38 -56.22
C ILE A 978 33.78 27.88 -56.55
N ALA A 979 34.12 27.00 -55.60
CA ALA A 979 34.06 25.54 -55.80
C ALA A 979 32.63 25.02 -56.06
N GLN A 980 31.61 25.59 -55.38
CA GLN A 980 30.19 25.29 -55.62
C GLN A 980 29.58 26.10 -56.78
N ARG A 981 30.39 26.85 -57.53
CA ARG A 981 29.99 27.62 -58.72
C ARG A 981 28.97 28.73 -58.43
N GLN A 982 28.93 29.27 -57.22
CA GLN A 982 28.11 30.43 -56.84
C GLN A 982 28.90 31.74 -57.03
N TYR A 983 29.32 32.01 -58.26
CA TYR A 983 30.15 33.17 -58.63
C TYR A 983 29.50 34.54 -58.32
N LYS A 984 28.17 34.69 -58.46
CA LYS A 984 27.45 35.95 -58.13
C LYS A 984 27.60 36.29 -56.64
N MET A 985 27.54 35.28 -55.77
CA MET A 985 27.73 35.45 -54.34
C MET A 985 29.20 35.75 -54.03
N ALA A 986 30.13 34.96 -54.60
CA ALA A 986 31.57 35.15 -54.42
C ALA A 986 32.03 36.57 -54.84
N MET A 987 31.55 37.10 -55.96
CA MET A 987 31.85 38.47 -56.42
C MET A 987 31.32 39.54 -55.45
N ARG A 988 30.12 39.35 -54.89
CA ARG A 988 29.54 40.28 -53.91
C ARG A 988 30.33 40.28 -52.62
N LEU A 989 30.68 39.11 -52.10
CA LEU A 989 31.46 38.96 -50.87
C LEU A 989 32.87 39.52 -51.03
N ALA A 990 33.56 39.20 -52.14
CA ALA A 990 34.90 39.73 -52.41
C ALA A 990 34.90 41.27 -52.43
N ASN A 991 33.88 41.89 -53.03
CA ASN A 991 33.76 43.34 -53.05
C ASN A 991 33.33 43.94 -51.69
N LEU A 992 32.53 43.23 -50.88
CA LEU A 992 32.12 43.68 -49.53
C LEU A 992 33.25 43.57 -48.51
N CYS A 993 34.14 42.60 -48.69
CA CYS A 993 35.31 42.33 -47.84
C CYS A 993 36.60 43.01 -48.35
N ASP A 994 36.52 43.84 -49.41
CA ASP A 994 37.68 44.49 -50.04
C ASP A 994 38.79 43.51 -50.51
N LEU A 995 38.40 42.30 -50.95
CA LEU A 995 39.28 41.24 -51.44
C LEU A 995 39.33 41.18 -52.99
N SER A 996 40.39 40.58 -53.54
CA SER A 996 40.59 40.48 -55.00
C SER A 996 39.55 39.57 -55.66
N CYS A 997 38.83 40.09 -56.67
CA CYS A 997 37.86 39.35 -57.47
C CYS A 997 38.51 38.47 -58.57
N ALA A 998 39.83 38.56 -58.77
CA ALA A 998 40.54 37.85 -59.84
C ALA A 998 40.36 36.31 -59.80
N PRO A 999 40.44 35.63 -58.64
CA PRO A 999 40.25 34.17 -58.55
C PRO A 999 38.83 33.73 -58.93
N VAL A 1000 37.82 34.57 -58.68
CA VAL A 1000 36.43 34.26 -59.03
C VAL A 1000 36.25 34.24 -60.55
N ILE A 1001 36.79 35.26 -61.23
CA ILE A 1001 36.73 35.38 -62.70
C ILE A 1001 37.57 34.29 -63.39
N TYR A 1002 38.74 33.98 -62.84
CA TYR A 1002 39.60 32.90 -63.36
C TYR A 1002 38.91 31.53 -63.33
N ASN A 1003 38.11 31.24 -62.30
CA ASN A 1003 37.36 29.98 -62.23
C ASN A 1003 36.02 30.03 -62.98
N LEU A 1004 35.37 31.20 -63.05
CA LEU A 1004 34.17 31.38 -63.86
C LEU A 1004 34.46 31.18 -65.35
N THR A 1005 35.59 31.71 -65.84
CA THR A 1005 36.03 31.51 -67.24
C THR A 1005 36.24 30.04 -67.58
N ALA A 1006 36.76 29.24 -66.64
CA ALA A 1006 36.87 27.80 -66.81
C ALA A 1006 35.50 27.12 -66.93
N ALA A 1007 34.53 27.52 -66.11
CA ALA A 1007 33.18 26.93 -66.08
C ALA A 1007 32.34 27.25 -67.32
N CYS A 1008 32.67 28.30 -68.08
CA CYS A 1008 31.95 28.69 -69.30
C CYS A 1008 32.04 27.66 -70.45
N PHE A 1009 32.93 26.66 -70.35
CA PHE A 1009 33.17 25.66 -71.40
C PHE A 1009 32.55 24.29 -71.12
N GLU A 1010 31.91 24.09 -69.98
CA GLU A 1010 31.31 22.81 -69.67
C GLU A 1010 29.91 22.70 -70.28
N ASP A 1011 29.58 21.54 -70.86
CA ASP A 1011 28.30 21.27 -71.53
C ASP A 1011 27.07 21.44 -70.62
N ASN A 1012 27.26 21.42 -69.30
CA ASN A 1012 26.18 21.50 -68.33
C ASN A 1012 26.05 22.91 -67.72
N CYS A 1013 25.15 23.73 -68.27
CA CYS A 1013 24.93 25.13 -67.87
C CYS A 1013 24.01 25.32 -66.65
N ASP A 1014 23.66 24.26 -65.91
CA ASP A 1014 22.76 24.37 -64.74
C ASP A 1014 23.28 25.35 -63.65
N TRP A 1015 24.59 25.53 -63.55
CA TRP A 1015 25.20 26.48 -62.62
C TRP A 1015 24.89 27.95 -62.95
N ALA A 1016 24.48 28.28 -64.19
CA ALA A 1016 24.15 29.64 -64.58
C ALA A 1016 22.89 30.17 -63.88
N LYS A 1017 21.92 29.28 -63.56
CA LYS A 1017 20.69 29.62 -62.83
C LYS A 1017 20.99 30.29 -61.49
N PHE A 1018 21.90 29.70 -60.71
CA PHE A 1018 22.32 30.21 -59.41
C PHE A 1018 23.10 31.54 -59.46
N ASN A 1019 23.55 31.94 -60.65
CA ASN A 1019 24.33 33.16 -60.87
C ASN A 1019 23.53 34.31 -61.50
N GLY A 1020 22.20 34.19 -61.54
CA GLY A 1020 21.31 35.26 -62.00
C GLY A 1020 21.08 35.27 -63.51
N TYR A 1021 21.00 34.09 -64.13
CA TYR A 1021 20.50 33.89 -65.49
C TYR A 1021 19.10 34.51 -65.69
N ASP A 1022 18.19 34.36 -64.72
CA ASP A 1022 16.79 34.83 -64.83
C ASP A 1022 16.63 36.37 -64.95
N ASP A 1023 17.65 37.15 -64.55
CA ASP A 1023 17.64 38.61 -64.67
C ASP A 1023 18.00 39.08 -66.10
N MET A 1024 18.27 38.17 -67.05
CA MET A 1024 18.71 38.48 -68.41
C MET A 1024 17.63 38.18 -69.46
N LEU A 1025 17.33 39.15 -70.32
CA LEU A 1025 16.48 38.96 -71.50
C LEU A 1025 17.33 38.38 -72.64
N LEU A 1026 17.28 37.07 -72.86
CA LEU A 1026 18.10 36.35 -73.86
C LEU A 1026 17.23 35.78 -75.00
N ASN A 1027 17.74 35.80 -76.24
CA ASN A 1027 17.14 35.12 -77.40
C ASN A 1027 17.50 33.61 -77.42
N GLU A 1028 16.74 32.78 -78.15
CA GLU A 1028 16.96 31.30 -78.19
C GLU A 1028 18.39 30.91 -78.63
N GLU A 1029 19.01 31.62 -79.58
CA GLU A 1029 20.40 31.38 -80.02
C GLU A 1029 21.47 31.86 -79.02
N GLU A 1030 21.11 32.73 -78.07
CA GLU A 1030 22.03 33.24 -77.04
C GLU A 1030 22.10 32.33 -75.81
N THR A 1031 21.23 31.31 -75.73
CA THR A 1031 21.20 30.34 -74.62
C THR A 1031 22.42 29.42 -74.60
N GLU A 1032 23.06 29.16 -75.74
CA GLU A 1032 24.33 28.41 -75.79
C GLU A 1032 25.52 29.25 -75.27
N ASN A 1033 25.37 30.58 -75.18
CA ASN A 1033 26.45 31.53 -74.82
C ASN A 1033 26.28 32.18 -73.43
N ILE A 1034 25.46 31.61 -72.54
CA ILE A 1034 25.11 32.18 -71.23
C ILE A 1034 26.36 32.47 -70.38
N GLY A 1035 27.34 31.56 -70.35
CA GLY A 1035 28.56 31.72 -69.58
C GLY A 1035 29.35 32.99 -69.97
N TRP A 1036 29.46 33.26 -71.28
CA TRP A 1036 30.19 34.41 -71.81
C TRP A 1036 29.51 35.75 -71.48
N ARG A 1037 28.18 35.81 -71.52
CA ARG A 1037 27.42 37.00 -71.14
C ARG A 1037 27.52 37.30 -69.64
N LEU A 1038 27.50 36.27 -68.80
CA LEU A 1038 27.71 36.40 -67.36
C LEU A 1038 29.12 36.94 -67.05
N LEU A 1039 30.13 36.41 -67.75
CA LEU A 1039 31.51 36.88 -67.64
C LEU A 1039 31.64 38.36 -68.05
N GLU A 1040 31.07 38.75 -69.19
CA GLU A 1040 31.05 40.13 -69.68
C GLU A 1040 30.40 41.07 -68.65
N ARG A 1041 29.27 40.68 -68.06
CA ARG A 1041 28.57 41.48 -67.03
C ARG A 1041 29.36 41.62 -65.74
N PHE A 1042 30.03 40.56 -65.27
CA PHE A 1042 30.81 40.65 -64.03
C PHE A 1042 32.05 41.51 -64.20
N ILE A 1043 32.76 41.37 -65.33
CA ILE A 1043 33.93 42.19 -65.62
C ILE A 1043 33.54 43.67 -65.76
N THR A 1044 32.47 43.99 -66.50
CA THR A 1044 32.01 45.38 -66.67
C THR A 1044 31.48 46.01 -65.39
N LYS A 1045 30.84 45.23 -64.51
CA LYS A 1045 30.24 45.74 -63.27
C LYS A 1045 31.26 45.97 -62.14
N TYR A 1046 32.23 45.08 -61.99
CA TYR A 1046 33.12 45.08 -60.82
C TYR A 1046 34.50 45.66 -61.10
N GLU A 1047 34.95 45.71 -62.34
CA GLU A 1047 36.25 46.30 -62.68
C GLU A 1047 36.14 47.82 -62.86
N LYS A 1048 36.99 48.56 -62.15
CA LYS A 1048 37.04 50.02 -62.26
C LYS A 1048 37.63 50.44 -63.60
N GLU A 1049 37.30 51.65 -64.06
CA GLU A 1049 37.86 52.22 -65.29
C GLU A 1049 39.40 52.25 -65.21
N LYS A 1050 40.07 51.69 -66.23
CA LYS A 1050 41.54 51.52 -66.38
C LYS A 1050 42.19 50.36 -65.62
N GLU A 1051 41.48 49.63 -64.77
CA GLU A 1051 41.98 48.36 -64.25
C GLU A 1051 41.86 47.23 -65.29
N THR A 1052 42.83 46.32 -65.27
CA THR A 1052 42.89 45.15 -66.16
C THR A 1052 42.95 43.82 -65.43
N ILE A 1053 42.77 43.83 -64.10
CA ILE A 1053 42.96 42.66 -63.24
C ILE A 1053 41.98 41.53 -63.61
N LEU A 1054 40.72 41.86 -63.93
CA LEU A 1054 39.70 40.86 -64.28
C LEU A 1054 39.79 40.45 -65.75
N HIS A 1055 40.08 41.39 -66.65
CA HIS A 1055 40.34 41.04 -68.07
C HIS A 1055 41.55 40.10 -68.19
N LYS A 1056 42.63 40.41 -67.47
CA LYS A 1056 43.85 39.60 -67.45
C LYS A 1056 43.59 38.20 -66.91
N SER A 1057 42.87 38.06 -65.79
CA SER A 1057 42.59 36.74 -65.22
C SER A 1057 41.71 35.88 -66.12
N ALA A 1058 40.74 36.47 -66.79
CA ALA A 1058 39.91 35.80 -67.79
C ALA A 1058 40.74 35.32 -69.00
N VAL A 1059 41.56 36.21 -69.58
CA VAL A 1059 42.40 35.90 -70.74
C VAL A 1059 43.47 34.85 -70.42
N LEU A 1060 44.13 34.97 -69.26
CA LEU A 1060 45.12 33.99 -68.80
C LEU A 1060 44.53 32.57 -68.77
N LYS A 1061 43.32 32.41 -68.20
CA LYS A 1061 42.68 31.09 -68.15
C LYS A 1061 42.40 30.53 -69.54
N LEU A 1062 41.93 31.37 -70.45
CA LEU A 1062 41.60 30.96 -71.82
C LEU A 1062 42.83 30.48 -72.60
N LEU A 1063 43.94 31.22 -72.47
CA LEU A 1063 45.20 30.87 -73.13
C LEU A 1063 45.83 29.61 -72.52
N GLU A 1064 45.74 29.41 -71.20
CA GLU A 1064 46.17 28.16 -70.56
C GLU A 1064 45.38 26.93 -71.02
N MET A 1065 44.08 27.11 -71.34
CA MET A 1065 43.21 26.04 -71.83
C MET A 1065 43.41 25.70 -73.31
N GLY A 1066 44.27 26.43 -74.03
CA GLY A 1066 44.47 26.18 -75.45
C GLY A 1066 43.41 26.85 -76.36
N MET A 1067 42.60 27.78 -75.83
CA MET A 1067 41.44 28.34 -76.54
C MET A 1067 41.69 29.71 -77.16
N PHE A 1068 41.00 30.00 -78.27
CA PHE A 1068 40.99 31.32 -78.90
C PHE A 1068 40.12 32.31 -78.11
N LEU A 1069 40.55 33.58 -78.04
CA LEU A 1069 39.80 34.61 -77.31
C LEU A 1069 38.54 35.07 -78.08
N PRO A 1070 37.39 35.24 -77.39
CA PRO A 1070 36.20 35.82 -78.00
C PRO A 1070 36.44 37.26 -78.50
N SER A 1071 35.76 37.63 -79.59
CA SER A 1071 35.92 38.95 -80.23
C SER A 1071 35.63 40.11 -79.26
N TRP A 1072 34.58 40.01 -78.44
CA TRP A 1072 34.21 41.04 -77.46
C TRP A 1072 35.30 41.24 -76.40
N LEU A 1073 35.87 40.15 -75.86
CA LEU A 1073 36.89 40.20 -74.82
C LEU A 1073 38.19 40.76 -75.39
N THR A 1074 38.54 40.34 -76.61
CA THR A 1074 39.72 40.83 -77.32
C THR A 1074 39.58 42.32 -77.62
N SER A 1075 38.46 42.78 -78.16
CA SER A 1075 38.20 44.20 -78.41
C SER A 1075 38.16 45.04 -77.12
N SER A 1076 37.54 44.54 -76.05
CA SER A 1076 37.50 45.22 -74.75
C SER A 1076 38.89 45.32 -74.13
N TYR A 1077 39.68 44.24 -74.19
CA TYR A 1077 40.99 44.22 -73.56
C TYR A 1077 42.05 45.00 -74.35
N ILE A 1078 42.01 44.95 -75.69
CA ILE A 1078 42.87 45.78 -76.57
C ILE A 1078 42.68 47.27 -76.25
N LYS A 1079 41.42 47.72 -76.09
CA LYS A 1079 41.11 49.11 -75.73
C LYS A 1079 41.68 49.54 -74.37
N ARG A 1080 41.87 48.61 -73.44
CA ARG A 1080 42.41 48.90 -72.11
C ARG A 1080 43.93 48.78 -72.05
N ASN A 1081 44.49 47.68 -72.55
CA ASN A 1081 45.92 47.37 -72.48
C ASN A 1081 46.36 46.34 -73.53
N ALA A 1082 46.49 46.78 -74.78
CA ALA A 1082 47.01 45.96 -75.88
C ALA A 1082 48.44 45.39 -75.65
N PRO A 1083 49.41 46.13 -75.06
CA PRO A 1083 50.74 45.58 -74.80
C PRO A 1083 50.76 44.40 -73.84
N GLU A 1084 49.89 44.40 -72.82
CA GLU A 1084 49.77 43.29 -71.87
C GLU A 1084 49.22 42.04 -72.56
N LEU A 1085 48.18 42.18 -73.38
CA LEU A 1085 47.64 41.08 -74.19
C LEU A 1085 48.68 40.50 -75.17
N LEU A 1086 49.46 41.35 -75.82
CA LEU A 1086 50.52 40.95 -76.76
C LEU A 1086 51.60 40.10 -76.06
N LYS A 1087 51.96 40.45 -74.82
CA LYS A 1087 52.86 39.65 -73.98
C LYS A 1087 52.25 38.30 -73.58
N LEU A 1088 50.95 38.26 -73.29
CA LEU A 1088 50.26 37.02 -72.94
C LEU A 1088 50.20 36.03 -74.11
N TYR A 1089 49.90 36.51 -75.32
CA TYR A 1089 49.93 35.64 -76.51
C TYR A 1089 51.32 35.06 -76.76
N LEU A 1090 52.37 35.87 -76.60
CA LEU A 1090 53.75 35.41 -76.72
C LEU A 1090 54.10 34.36 -75.65
N SER A 1091 53.76 34.60 -74.38
CA SER A 1091 54.11 33.66 -73.29
C SER A 1091 53.40 32.31 -73.39
N HIS A 1092 52.25 32.24 -74.07
CA HIS A 1092 51.48 31.01 -74.27
C HIS A 1092 51.66 30.39 -75.67
N GLY A 1093 52.56 30.93 -76.52
CA GLY A 1093 52.91 30.33 -77.82
C GLY A 1093 51.93 30.59 -78.97
N TYR A 1094 51.00 31.54 -78.82
CA TYR A 1094 50.03 31.94 -79.86
C TYR A 1094 50.64 32.92 -80.86
N LEU A 1095 51.61 32.44 -81.65
CA LEU A 1095 52.44 33.26 -82.51
C LEU A 1095 51.69 33.92 -83.68
N GLU A 1096 50.67 33.26 -84.26
CA GLU A 1096 49.89 33.83 -85.37
C GLU A 1096 49.02 35.00 -84.91
N GLN A 1097 48.34 34.86 -83.78
CA GLN A 1097 47.48 35.88 -83.18
C GLN A 1097 48.32 37.02 -82.60
N ALA A 1098 49.46 36.71 -81.97
CA ALA A 1098 50.43 37.70 -81.54
C ALA A 1098 50.97 38.51 -82.73
N SER A 1099 51.25 37.84 -83.86
CA SER A 1099 51.70 38.49 -85.09
C SER A 1099 50.64 39.40 -85.67
N GLN A 1100 49.40 38.93 -85.79
CA GLN A 1100 48.28 39.74 -86.30
C GLN A 1100 48.01 40.95 -85.40
N LEU A 1101 47.95 40.75 -84.07
CA LEU A 1101 47.75 41.83 -83.12
C LEU A 1101 48.92 42.82 -83.11
N ALA A 1102 50.15 42.34 -83.29
CA ALA A 1102 51.33 43.21 -83.42
C ALA A 1102 51.29 44.02 -84.73
N CYS A 1103 50.94 43.39 -85.86
CA CYS A 1103 50.72 44.09 -87.13
C CYS A 1103 49.64 45.16 -86.99
N ASP A 1104 48.50 44.82 -86.38
CA ASP A 1104 47.38 45.74 -86.21
C ASP A 1104 47.71 46.86 -85.21
N TYR A 1105 48.51 46.57 -84.18
CA TYR A 1105 48.98 47.58 -83.24
C TYR A 1105 50.00 48.54 -83.87
N ILE A 1106 50.91 48.03 -84.73
CA ILE A 1106 51.84 48.84 -85.52
C ILE A 1106 51.08 49.69 -86.55
N ARG A 1107 50.08 49.12 -87.22
CA ARG A 1107 49.18 49.83 -88.15
C ARG A 1107 48.38 50.92 -87.44
N ALA A 1108 47.84 50.62 -86.25
CA ALA A 1108 47.14 51.59 -85.41
C ALA A 1108 48.05 52.73 -84.98
N ALA A 1109 49.30 52.42 -84.60
CA ALA A 1109 50.33 53.41 -84.33
C ALA A 1109 50.61 54.30 -85.56
N MET A 1110 50.60 53.74 -86.76
CA MET A 1110 50.76 54.46 -88.03
C MET A 1110 49.52 55.26 -88.47
N GLY A 1111 48.38 55.12 -87.77
CA GLY A 1111 47.14 55.86 -88.03
C GLY A 1111 46.00 55.05 -88.65
N THR A 1112 46.17 53.77 -88.95
CA THR A 1112 45.09 52.92 -89.46
C THR A 1112 44.50 52.07 -88.33
N GLY A 1113 43.28 52.40 -87.89
CA GLY A 1113 42.57 51.67 -86.83
C GLY A 1113 42.87 52.12 -85.39
N SER A 1114 43.27 53.38 -85.18
CA SER A 1114 43.64 53.92 -83.85
C SER A 1114 42.52 53.86 -82.80
N GLU A 1115 41.25 53.94 -83.22
CA GLU A 1115 40.06 53.83 -82.35
C GLU A 1115 39.94 52.46 -81.66
N ALA A 1116 40.47 51.39 -82.27
CA ALA A 1116 40.42 50.04 -81.72
C ALA A 1116 41.42 49.83 -80.56
N PHE A 1117 42.51 50.59 -80.53
CA PHE A 1117 43.62 50.46 -79.57
C PHE A 1117 43.65 51.60 -78.53
N SER A 1118 42.62 52.45 -78.49
CA SER A 1118 42.55 53.65 -77.64
C SER A 1118 43.79 54.55 -77.77
N ILE A 1119 44.30 54.71 -78.99
CA ILE A 1119 45.43 55.59 -79.30
C ILE A 1119 44.86 56.94 -79.76
N ASP A 1120 44.88 57.95 -78.89
CA ASP A 1120 44.27 59.25 -79.18
C ASP A 1120 44.98 60.03 -80.31
N LEU A 1121 46.29 59.84 -80.46
CA LEU A 1121 47.13 60.53 -81.45
C LEU A 1121 48.08 59.53 -82.12
N PRO A 1122 47.85 59.15 -83.40
CA PRO A 1122 48.78 58.30 -84.15
C PRO A 1122 50.06 59.07 -84.52
N LEU A 1123 51.08 58.37 -85.05
CA LEU A 1123 52.37 58.92 -85.45
C LEU A 1123 52.23 60.10 -86.43
N LEU A 1124 52.34 61.30 -85.86
CA LEU A 1124 52.32 62.59 -86.53
C LEU A 1124 53.55 63.39 -86.07
N PRO A 1125 54.07 64.36 -86.85
CA PRO A 1125 55.20 65.18 -86.42
C PRO A 1125 54.93 66.00 -85.14
N THR A 1126 53.66 66.15 -84.75
CA THR A 1126 53.19 66.91 -83.57
C THR A 1126 52.69 66.03 -82.42
N SER A 1127 52.67 64.71 -82.57
CA SER A 1127 52.16 63.79 -81.54
C SER A 1127 53.20 63.51 -80.44
N PRO A 1128 52.78 63.24 -79.19
CA PRO A 1128 53.67 62.75 -78.13
C PRO A 1128 54.30 61.39 -78.48
N TYR A 1129 55.41 61.04 -77.83
CA TYR A 1129 56.12 59.78 -78.09
C TYR A 1129 55.22 58.58 -77.79
N LEU A 1130 54.97 57.76 -78.81
CA LEU A 1130 54.23 56.50 -78.68
C LEU A 1130 55.18 55.39 -78.21
N TYR A 1131 54.87 54.73 -77.10
CA TYR A 1131 55.68 53.64 -76.57
C TYR A 1131 55.13 52.29 -77.05
N LEU A 1132 55.71 51.76 -78.13
CA LEU A 1132 55.42 50.40 -78.60
C LEU A 1132 56.37 49.39 -77.93
N PRO A 1133 55.91 48.17 -77.60
CA PRO A 1133 56.73 47.10 -77.04
C PRO A 1133 57.58 46.45 -78.14
N ILE A 1134 58.51 47.22 -78.72
CA ILE A 1134 59.34 46.81 -79.86
C ILE A 1134 60.11 45.52 -79.53
N ASN A 1135 60.66 45.40 -78.31
CA ASN A 1135 61.37 44.20 -77.89
C ASN A 1135 60.48 42.94 -77.93
N THR A 1136 59.21 43.05 -77.51
CA THR A 1136 58.27 41.92 -77.56
C THR A 1136 57.93 41.56 -79.01
N ILE A 1137 57.76 42.57 -79.87
CA ILE A 1137 57.50 42.39 -81.30
C ILE A 1137 58.71 41.74 -82.01
N GLU A 1138 59.92 42.16 -81.68
CA GLU A 1138 61.16 41.57 -82.21
C GLU A 1138 61.34 40.11 -81.76
N LEU A 1139 60.99 39.79 -80.51
CA LEU A 1139 60.95 38.41 -80.03
C LEU A 1139 59.93 37.55 -80.81
N ILE A 1140 58.74 38.09 -81.10
CA ILE A 1140 57.74 37.41 -81.95
C ILE A 1140 58.31 37.15 -83.35
N ILE A 1141 58.97 38.15 -83.97
CA ILE A 1141 59.60 37.98 -85.29
C ILE A 1141 60.68 36.90 -85.24
N LEU A 1142 61.46 36.83 -84.16
CA LEU A 1142 62.50 35.84 -83.97
C LEU A 1142 61.91 34.43 -83.86
N GLU A 1143 60.85 34.24 -83.07
CA GLU A 1143 60.16 32.94 -82.98
C GLU A 1143 59.46 32.55 -84.29
N LEU A 1144 58.80 33.48 -84.99
CA LEU A 1144 58.19 33.22 -86.30
C LEU A 1144 59.23 32.77 -87.34
N SER A 1145 60.43 33.37 -87.30
CA SER A 1145 61.54 33.01 -88.19
C SER A 1145 62.10 31.61 -87.88
N TYR A 1146 62.06 31.18 -86.63
CA TYR A 1146 62.48 29.83 -86.22
C TYR A 1146 61.53 28.76 -86.74
N TYR A 1147 60.22 29.04 -86.80
CA TYR A 1147 59.20 28.11 -87.28
C TYR A 1147 58.87 28.22 -88.79
N ASN A 1148 59.61 29.02 -89.57
CA ASN A 1148 59.38 29.26 -91.01
C ASN A 1148 57.97 29.80 -91.37
N MET A 1149 57.37 30.61 -90.49
CA MET A 1149 56.07 31.24 -90.71
C MET A 1149 56.21 32.59 -91.45
N HIS A 1150 55.16 33.03 -92.17
CA HIS A 1150 55.18 34.18 -93.08
C HIS A 1150 55.69 35.51 -92.46
N VAL A 1151 56.34 36.33 -93.28
CA VAL A 1151 57.20 37.49 -92.92
C VAL A 1151 56.45 38.83 -92.82
N GLU A 1152 55.11 38.84 -92.77
CA GLU A 1152 54.29 40.07 -92.83
C GLU A 1152 54.57 41.05 -91.68
N LEU A 1153 54.82 40.55 -90.46
CA LEU A 1153 55.15 41.39 -89.30
C LEU A 1153 56.51 42.10 -89.47
N LYS A 1154 57.48 41.46 -90.13
CA LYS A 1154 58.79 42.05 -90.40
C LYS A 1154 58.68 43.16 -91.44
N ASP A 1155 57.85 42.96 -92.45
CA ASP A 1155 57.60 43.96 -93.49
C ASP A 1155 56.86 45.17 -92.91
N THR A 1156 55.81 44.95 -92.12
CA THR A 1156 55.08 46.04 -91.42
C THR A 1156 55.94 46.77 -90.39
N LEU A 1157 56.84 46.08 -89.68
CA LEU A 1157 57.83 46.73 -88.79
C LEU A 1157 58.85 47.55 -89.58
N ASN A 1158 59.27 47.09 -90.76
CA ASN A 1158 60.17 47.84 -91.63
C ASN A 1158 59.48 49.08 -92.22
N GLU A 1159 58.22 48.97 -92.64
CA GLU A 1159 57.38 50.11 -93.05
C GLU A 1159 57.24 51.12 -91.92
N TYR A 1160 56.98 50.64 -90.70
CA TYR A 1160 56.95 51.47 -89.50
C TYR A 1160 58.28 52.16 -89.26
N ARG A 1161 59.42 51.45 -89.33
CA ARG A 1161 60.76 52.03 -89.17
C ARG A 1161 61.04 53.10 -90.23
N GLN A 1162 60.70 52.87 -91.49
CA GLN A 1162 60.83 53.85 -92.57
C GLN A 1162 59.94 55.07 -92.34
N LYS A 1163 58.69 54.87 -91.89
CA LYS A 1163 57.76 55.96 -91.56
C LYS A 1163 58.24 56.77 -90.35
N VAL A 1164 58.78 56.10 -89.32
CA VAL A 1164 59.40 56.75 -88.15
C VAL A 1164 60.67 57.50 -88.54
N GLU A 1165 61.54 56.96 -89.40
CA GLU A 1165 62.72 57.67 -89.91
C GLU A 1165 62.31 58.91 -90.72
N ARG A 1166 61.30 58.80 -91.57
CA ARG A 1166 60.73 59.92 -92.32
C ARG A 1166 60.15 60.99 -91.39
N ILE A 1167 59.32 60.60 -90.43
CA ILE A 1167 58.71 61.53 -89.46
C ILE A 1167 59.78 62.11 -88.52
N SER A 1168 60.83 61.37 -88.15
CA SER A 1168 61.95 61.86 -87.36
C SER A 1168 62.76 62.92 -88.13
N ASN A 1169 62.96 62.71 -89.43
CA ASN A 1169 63.58 63.70 -90.31
C ASN A 1169 62.68 64.92 -90.54
N GLU A 1170 61.37 64.73 -90.66
CA GLU A 1170 60.38 65.83 -90.72
C GLU A 1170 60.30 66.59 -89.38
N MET A 1171 60.37 65.93 -88.22
CA MET A 1171 60.49 66.55 -86.90
C MET A 1171 61.79 67.35 -86.74
N LYS A 1172 62.89 66.95 -87.39
CA LYS A 1172 64.14 67.73 -87.44
C LYS A 1172 64.07 68.96 -88.36
N LEU A 1173 63.12 68.99 -89.30
CA LEU A 1173 62.84 70.12 -90.20
C LEU A 1173 61.77 71.08 -89.63
N ILE A 1174 60.92 70.59 -88.73
CA ILE A 1174 59.88 71.34 -88.00
C ILE A 1174 60.42 71.93 -86.68
N LYS A 1175 61.57 71.45 -86.20
CA LYS A 1175 62.42 72.10 -85.19
C LYS A 1175 63.43 73.02 -85.87
#